data_AF-A0A4L7JMK0-F1
#
_entry.id   AF-A0A4L7JMK0-F1
#
_cell.length_a   1.000
_cell.length_b   1.000
_cell.length_c   1.000
_cell.angle_alpha   90.00
_cell.angle_beta   90.00
_cell.angle_gamma   90.00
#
_symmetry.space_group_name_H-M   'P 1'
#
loop_
_entity.id
_entity.type
_entity.pdbx_description
1 polymer ?
#
loop_
_entity_poly.entity_id
_entity_poly.type
_entity_poly.pdbx_seq_one_letter_code
_entity_poly.pdbx_strand_id
1 'polypeptide(L)'
;MNKKKMILTSLASVAILGAGFVTSQPTFVRAEEAPVASQSKAEKDYDAAVKKSEAAKKHYEEAKKKAKEAQKKYDEDQKKTEDKAEAVKKADEELQKANLEVQKAYVEYREAKAKDKASAEQKIKEATQKQEEANKKFNEEQAKVVPEASDLAVTKQKAEEAKKEAEVAKKKSEEAAKEVEVEKNKILEQDAENEKKIDVLQNKVADLEKEIADAEKTVADLEKEVAKLEKDVEGFKESDGEYAEFYLEAAEKDLATKKAELAEAKIKATTKKAELEKAEAELENLLSTLDPEGKTQDELDKETAEAELNKKVEALQNKVAELEEELSKLEDNLKVAETNNVEDYIKEGLEEAIATKQAELEKTQKELDAALNELGPDGDEEETPAPAPKPAPAPQPEKPAPAPAPKPEKSADQQAEEDYARRSEEEYNRLTQQQPPKAEKPAPAPAPAPKPEQPAPAPKTGWKQENGMWYFYNTDGSMAIGWLQNNGSWYYLNANGAMATGWVKDGDTWYYLEASGAMKASQWFKVSDKWYYVNSNGAMATGWLQYNGSWYYLNANGDMATGWLQNNGSWYYLNANGAMATGWAKVNGSWYYLNANGSMATGWVKDGDTWYYLEASGAMKASQWFKVSDKWYYVNGLGALAVNTTVDGYKVNANGEWV
;
A
#
# COMPACT_ATOMS: atom_id res chain seq x y z
N MET A 1 -3.37 8.98 7.00
CA MET A 1 -2.88 8.34 8.25
C MET A 1 -3.45 6.94 8.27
N ASN A 2 -2.66 5.89 8.50
CA ASN A 2 -3.20 4.53 8.38
C ASN A 2 -3.82 4.04 9.70
N LYS A 3 -4.97 4.63 10.08
CA LYS A 3 -5.81 4.12 11.18
C LYS A 3 -6.14 2.63 10.95
N LYS A 4 -6.35 2.23 9.67
CA LYS A 4 -6.74 0.87 9.21
C LYS A 4 -6.02 -0.27 9.94
N LYS A 5 -4.70 -0.20 10.12
CA LYS A 5 -3.91 -1.29 10.71
C LYS A 5 -4.02 -1.43 12.23
N MET A 6 -4.61 -0.43 12.91
CA MET A 6 -4.90 -0.47 14.35
C MET A 6 -6.33 -0.96 14.63
N ILE A 7 -7.22 -0.92 13.63
CA ILE A 7 -8.64 -1.33 13.72
C ILE A 7 -8.78 -2.84 13.52
N LEU A 8 -8.08 -3.41 12.53
CA LEU A 8 -8.04 -4.87 12.34
C LEU A 8 -7.46 -5.61 13.55
N THR A 9 -6.60 -4.96 14.34
CA THR A 9 -6.05 -5.54 15.58
C THR A 9 -7.00 -5.46 16.78
N SER A 10 -8.00 -4.57 16.81
CA SER A 10 -9.03 -4.61 17.85
C SER A 10 -10.08 -5.69 17.56
N LEU A 11 -10.56 -5.78 16.32
CA LEU A 11 -11.52 -6.83 15.91
C LEU A 11 -10.91 -8.24 16.07
N ALA A 12 -9.65 -8.44 15.65
CA ALA A 12 -8.93 -9.69 15.88
C ALA A 12 -8.57 -9.96 17.36
N SER A 13 -8.92 -9.08 18.32
CA SER A 13 -8.76 -9.36 19.75
C SER A 13 -9.97 -10.07 20.38
N VAL A 14 -11.09 -10.22 19.63
CA VAL A 14 -12.29 -10.96 20.10
C VAL A 14 -12.47 -12.29 19.37
N ALA A 15 -11.90 -12.46 18.17
CA ALA A 15 -11.97 -13.70 17.39
C ALA A 15 -10.59 -14.34 17.13
N ILE A 16 -10.06 -15.12 18.09
CA ILE A 16 -8.97 -16.09 17.87
C ILE A 16 -9.27 -17.44 18.54
N LEU A 17 -10.12 -18.22 17.87
CA LEU A 17 -10.18 -19.68 17.82
C LEU A 17 -10.85 -20.01 16.47
N GLY A 18 -10.28 -20.77 15.53
CA GLY A 18 -8.87 -21.12 15.34
C GLY A 18 -8.72 -22.01 14.09
N ALA A 19 -8.15 -21.51 12.98
CA ALA A 19 -8.04 -22.28 11.73
C ALA A 19 -6.63 -22.26 11.13
N GLY A 20 -5.98 -23.42 11.08
CA GLY A 20 -4.70 -23.64 10.39
C GLY A 20 -4.90 -24.19 8.98
N PHE A 21 -4.53 -23.42 7.95
CA PHE A 21 -4.71 -23.84 6.55
C PHE A 21 -3.64 -24.84 6.10
N VAL A 22 -4.06 -25.95 5.46
CA VAL A 22 -3.18 -27.01 4.96
C VAL A 22 -2.60 -26.64 3.58
N THR A 23 -1.32 -26.96 3.37
CA THR A 23 -0.56 -26.63 2.15
C THR A 23 -0.97 -27.47 0.93
N SER A 24 -1.20 -26.82 -0.21
CA SER A 24 -1.12 -27.45 -1.54
C SER A 24 0.08 -26.88 -2.32
N GLN A 25 0.66 -27.67 -3.23
CA GLN A 25 1.91 -27.30 -3.93
C GLN A 25 1.66 -26.50 -5.22
N PRO A 26 2.57 -25.59 -5.61
CA PRO A 26 2.37 -24.74 -6.78
C PRO A 26 2.68 -25.47 -8.09
N THR A 27 1.67 -25.63 -8.95
CA THR A 27 1.88 -25.83 -10.38
C THR A 27 2.20 -24.50 -11.06
N PHE A 28 3.38 -24.43 -11.70
CA PHE A 28 3.77 -23.28 -12.52
C PHE A 28 2.78 -23.09 -13.69
N VAL A 29 2.10 -21.95 -13.72
CA VAL A 29 1.42 -21.45 -14.93
C VAL A 29 2.00 -20.09 -15.32
N ARG A 30 2.09 -19.92 -16.63
CA ARG A 30 2.77 -18.85 -17.36
C ARG A 30 2.02 -17.52 -17.24
N ALA A 31 2.74 -16.41 -17.24
CA ALA A 31 2.16 -15.07 -17.22
C ALA A 31 1.31 -14.80 -18.48
N GLU A 32 0.00 -14.79 -18.30
CA GLU A 32 -0.99 -14.07 -19.10
C GLU A 32 -1.82 -13.19 -18.16
N GLU A 33 -2.50 -12.18 -18.70
CA GLU A 33 -2.98 -11.00 -17.95
C GLU A 33 -3.90 -11.35 -16.78
N ALA A 34 -3.55 -10.90 -15.56
CA ALA A 34 -4.40 -11.05 -14.40
C ALA A 34 -5.67 -10.19 -14.55
N PRO A 35 -6.87 -10.73 -14.24
CA PRO A 35 -8.09 -9.94 -14.25
C PRO A 35 -8.02 -8.88 -13.14
N VAL A 36 -8.34 -7.64 -13.49
CA VAL A 36 -8.35 -6.51 -12.56
C VAL A 36 -9.42 -6.74 -11.49
N ALA A 37 -9.08 -6.45 -10.24
CA ALA A 37 -10.00 -6.44 -9.10
C ALA A 37 -11.26 -5.59 -9.38
N SER A 38 -12.29 -5.76 -8.53
CA SER A 38 -13.57 -5.06 -8.65
C SER A 38 -13.44 -3.53 -8.43
N GLN A 39 -12.88 -2.82 -9.41
CA GLN A 39 -12.77 -1.35 -9.39
C GLN A 39 -14.17 -0.75 -9.20
N SER A 40 -14.26 0.24 -8.32
CA SER A 40 -15.46 1.04 -8.15
C SER A 40 -15.83 1.77 -9.45
N LYS A 41 -17.06 2.26 -9.53
CA LYS A 41 -17.51 3.00 -10.70
C LYS A 41 -16.70 4.30 -10.90
N ALA A 42 -16.37 5.00 -9.82
CA ALA A 42 -15.60 6.25 -9.87
C ALA A 42 -14.16 6.00 -10.37
N GLU A 43 -13.51 4.91 -9.96
CA GLU A 43 -12.18 4.52 -10.47
C GLU A 43 -12.21 4.16 -11.95
N LYS A 44 -13.23 3.41 -12.40
CA LYS A 44 -13.43 3.09 -13.83
C LYS A 44 -13.65 4.35 -14.68
N ASP A 45 -14.47 5.28 -14.18
CA ASP A 45 -14.71 6.55 -14.84
C ASP A 45 -13.43 7.43 -14.86
N TYR A 46 -12.61 7.38 -13.80
CA TYR A 46 -11.32 8.08 -13.73
C TYR A 46 -10.29 7.52 -14.72
N ASP A 47 -10.13 6.20 -14.78
CA ASP A 47 -9.26 5.53 -15.76
C ASP A 47 -9.67 5.85 -17.21
N ALA A 48 -10.98 5.91 -17.48
CA ALA A 48 -11.51 6.33 -18.78
C ALA A 48 -11.18 7.80 -19.10
N ALA A 49 -11.32 8.71 -18.12
CA ALA A 49 -10.95 10.11 -18.26
C ALA A 49 -9.44 10.29 -18.49
N VAL A 50 -8.59 9.53 -17.78
CA VAL A 50 -7.12 9.57 -17.96
C VAL A 50 -6.75 9.16 -19.39
N LYS A 51 -7.24 8.00 -19.87
CA LYS A 51 -7.00 7.53 -21.24
C LYS A 51 -7.45 8.54 -22.31
N LYS A 52 -8.60 9.21 -22.08
CA LYS A 52 -9.13 10.28 -22.95
C LYS A 52 -8.23 11.52 -22.94
N SER A 53 -7.72 11.92 -21.78
CA SER A 53 -6.80 13.05 -21.60
C SER A 53 -5.45 12.82 -22.28
N GLU A 54 -4.87 11.63 -22.12
CA GLU A 54 -3.63 11.24 -22.81
C GLU A 54 -3.76 11.26 -24.33
N ALA A 55 -4.86 10.69 -24.86
CA ALA A 55 -5.16 10.73 -26.28
C ALA A 55 -5.31 12.16 -26.82
N ALA A 56 -6.02 13.03 -26.09
CA ALA A 56 -6.18 14.44 -26.46
C ALA A 56 -4.85 15.21 -26.43
N LYS A 57 -4.00 14.96 -25.42
CA LYS A 57 -2.66 15.56 -25.28
C LYS A 57 -1.73 15.15 -26.41
N LYS A 58 -1.73 13.87 -26.80
CA LYS A 58 -0.99 13.38 -27.98
C LYS A 58 -1.45 14.09 -29.25
N HIS A 59 -2.76 14.19 -29.45
CA HIS A 59 -3.36 14.83 -30.63
C HIS A 59 -3.04 16.34 -30.69
N TYR A 60 -2.89 17.02 -29.55
CA TYR A 60 -2.42 18.40 -29.46
C TYR A 60 -0.95 18.55 -29.87
N GLU A 61 -0.02 17.73 -29.35
CA GLU A 61 1.39 17.82 -29.73
C GLU A 61 1.61 17.51 -31.23
N GLU A 62 0.84 16.58 -31.81
CA GLU A 62 0.85 16.33 -33.26
C GLU A 62 0.36 17.54 -34.07
N ALA A 63 -0.75 18.17 -33.69
CA ALA A 63 -1.27 19.36 -34.36
C ALA A 63 -0.32 20.57 -34.24
N LYS A 64 0.26 20.76 -33.04
CA LYS A 64 1.28 21.78 -32.74
C LYS A 64 2.57 21.58 -33.56
N LYS A 65 2.99 20.34 -33.79
CA LYS A 65 4.11 20.02 -34.71
C LYS A 65 3.77 20.42 -36.15
N LYS A 66 2.61 20.00 -36.67
CA LYS A 66 2.14 20.38 -38.02
C LYS A 66 2.07 21.90 -38.20
N ALA A 67 1.56 22.63 -37.19
CA ALA A 67 1.51 24.10 -37.22
C ALA A 67 2.90 24.74 -37.31
N LYS A 68 3.89 24.25 -36.56
CA LYS A 68 5.29 24.71 -36.67
C LYS A 68 5.92 24.42 -38.02
N GLU A 69 5.67 23.24 -38.58
CA GLU A 69 6.20 22.83 -39.90
C GLU A 69 5.57 23.67 -41.03
N ALA A 70 4.27 23.92 -40.99
CA ALA A 70 3.57 24.77 -41.95
C ALA A 70 4.02 26.24 -41.86
N GLN A 71 4.16 26.80 -40.64
CA GLN A 71 4.68 28.15 -40.44
C GLN A 71 6.11 28.29 -40.97
N LYS A 72 7.00 27.36 -40.62
CA LYS A 72 8.40 27.35 -41.11
C LYS A 72 8.47 27.33 -42.62
N LYS A 73 7.60 26.56 -43.29
CA LYS A 73 7.53 26.50 -44.76
C LYS A 73 7.09 27.84 -45.37
N TYR A 74 6.10 28.50 -44.78
CA TYR A 74 5.69 29.85 -45.19
C TYR A 74 6.83 30.87 -44.98
N ASP A 75 7.48 30.87 -43.82
CA ASP A 75 8.57 31.80 -43.49
C ASP A 75 9.77 31.63 -44.45
N GLU A 76 10.13 30.38 -44.80
CA GLU A 76 11.19 30.07 -45.76
C GLU A 76 10.86 30.54 -47.20
N ASP A 77 9.59 30.47 -47.60
CA ASP A 77 9.15 30.87 -48.94
C ASP A 77 8.94 32.40 -49.04
N GLN A 78 8.46 33.04 -47.98
CA GLN A 78 8.45 34.50 -47.85
C GLN A 78 9.88 35.04 -47.93
N LYS A 79 10.81 34.47 -47.14
CA LYS A 79 12.21 34.93 -47.12
C LYS A 79 12.89 34.85 -48.49
N LYS A 80 12.72 33.76 -49.25
CA LYS A 80 13.28 33.66 -50.63
C LYS A 80 12.76 34.77 -51.54
N THR A 81 11.49 35.15 -51.36
CA THR A 81 10.83 36.22 -52.14
C THR A 81 11.40 37.59 -51.77
N GLU A 82 11.61 37.85 -50.49
CA GLU A 82 12.25 39.07 -49.96
C GLU A 82 13.73 39.17 -50.37
N ASP A 83 14.51 38.11 -50.19
CA ASP A 83 15.92 38.02 -50.57
C ASP A 83 16.11 38.31 -52.07
N LYS A 84 15.23 37.77 -52.95
CA LYS A 84 15.24 38.10 -54.39
C LYS A 84 14.88 39.57 -54.63
N ALA A 85 13.82 40.09 -54.00
CA ALA A 85 13.40 41.47 -54.20
C ALA A 85 14.51 42.48 -53.82
N GLU A 86 15.23 42.21 -52.73
CA GLU A 86 16.38 43.04 -52.32
C GLU A 86 17.56 42.90 -53.29
N ALA A 87 17.87 41.69 -53.77
CA ALA A 87 18.96 41.47 -54.71
C ALA A 87 18.70 42.11 -56.09
N VAL A 88 17.48 41.98 -56.63
CA VAL A 88 17.05 42.65 -57.87
C VAL A 88 17.10 44.17 -57.71
N LYS A 89 16.66 44.71 -56.57
CA LYS A 89 16.75 46.16 -56.29
C LYS A 89 18.20 46.64 -56.28
N LYS A 90 19.12 45.93 -55.62
CA LYS A 90 20.55 46.27 -55.62
C LYS A 90 21.16 46.22 -57.02
N ALA A 91 20.79 45.23 -57.83
CA ALA A 91 21.26 45.13 -59.21
C ALA A 91 20.70 46.22 -60.13
N ASP A 92 19.44 46.65 -59.93
CA ASP A 92 18.88 47.83 -60.62
C ASP A 92 19.61 49.10 -60.19
N GLU A 93 19.84 49.32 -58.90
CA GLU A 93 20.60 50.49 -58.41
C GLU A 93 22.04 50.55 -58.98
N GLU A 94 22.69 49.41 -59.20
CA GLU A 94 23.98 49.32 -59.91
C GLU A 94 23.83 49.63 -61.41
N LEU A 95 22.82 49.06 -62.07
CA LEU A 95 22.53 49.31 -63.49
C LEU A 95 22.20 50.79 -63.76
N GLN A 96 21.39 51.45 -62.92
CA GLN A 96 21.10 52.88 -63.05
C GLN A 96 22.35 53.74 -62.86
N LYS A 97 23.28 53.36 -61.96
CA LYS A 97 24.58 54.03 -61.81
C LYS A 97 25.44 53.87 -63.07
N ALA A 98 25.51 52.66 -63.64
CA ALA A 98 26.26 52.41 -64.88
C ALA A 98 25.66 53.13 -66.10
N ASN A 99 24.34 53.15 -66.23
CA ASN A 99 23.61 53.96 -67.22
C ASN A 99 24.00 55.45 -67.12
N LEU A 100 24.09 55.99 -65.91
CA LEU A 100 24.48 57.37 -65.65
C LEU A 100 25.98 57.63 -65.93
N GLU A 101 26.88 56.66 -65.68
CA GLU A 101 28.29 56.75 -66.08
C GLU A 101 28.44 56.85 -67.60
N VAL A 102 27.70 56.04 -68.37
CA VAL A 102 27.69 56.09 -69.84
C VAL A 102 27.20 57.44 -70.34
N GLN A 103 26.09 57.95 -69.80
CA GLN A 103 25.57 59.28 -70.16
C GLN A 103 26.60 60.38 -69.90
N LYS A 104 27.27 60.36 -68.74
CA LYS A 104 28.34 61.32 -68.40
C LYS A 104 29.54 61.22 -69.34
N ALA A 105 29.98 60.01 -69.69
CA ALA A 105 31.09 59.80 -70.63
C ALA A 105 30.76 60.35 -72.03
N TYR A 106 29.51 60.20 -72.49
CA TYR A 106 29.04 60.82 -73.74
C TYR A 106 28.98 62.34 -73.69
N VAL A 107 28.63 62.94 -72.54
CA VAL A 107 28.69 64.40 -72.35
C VAL A 107 30.14 64.89 -72.37
N GLU A 108 31.04 64.27 -71.61
CA GLU A 108 32.47 64.60 -71.65
C GLU A 108 33.05 64.52 -73.07
N TYR A 109 32.69 63.49 -73.85
CA TYR A 109 33.14 63.36 -75.24
C TYR A 109 32.64 64.48 -76.17
N ARG A 110 31.41 64.97 -75.95
CA ARG A 110 30.86 66.11 -76.71
C ARG A 110 31.54 67.44 -76.36
N GLU A 111 32.02 67.58 -75.14
CA GLU A 111 32.68 68.81 -74.64
C GLU A 111 34.21 68.78 -74.80
N ALA A 112 34.81 67.60 -75.05
CA ALA A 112 36.24 67.40 -75.20
C ALA A 112 36.85 68.13 -76.41
N LYS A 113 38.03 68.73 -76.21
CA LYS A 113 38.83 69.31 -77.30
C LYS A 113 39.46 68.19 -78.14
N ALA A 114 39.81 68.50 -79.39
CA ALA A 114 40.27 67.51 -80.38
C ALA A 114 41.44 66.61 -79.89
N LYS A 115 42.35 67.15 -79.07
CA LYS A 115 43.48 66.41 -78.49
C LYS A 115 43.09 65.44 -77.36
N ASP A 116 41.94 65.66 -76.71
CA ASP A 116 41.49 64.91 -75.53
C ASP A 116 40.40 63.87 -75.90
N LYS A 117 39.84 63.94 -77.11
CA LYS A 117 38.76 63.07 -77.62
C LYS A 117 39.04 61.58 -77.48
N ALA A 118 40.26 61.12 -77.79
CA ALA A 118 40.62 59.70 -77.71
C ALA A 118 40.50 59.14 -76.27
N SER A 119 40.81 59.96 -75.25
CA SER A 119 40.64 59.58 -73.85
C SER A 119 39.16 59.51 -73.46
N ALA A 120 38.33 60.44 -73.94
CA ALA A 120 36.89 60.40 -73.72
C ALA A 120 36.20 59.23 -74.45
N GLU A 121 36.67 58.85 -75.65
CA GLU A 121 36.26 57.62 -76.36
C GLU A 121 36.60 56.35 -75.58
N GLN A 122 37.76 56.31 -74.92
CA GLN A 122 38.12 55.19 -74.03
C GLN A 122 37.21 55.14 -72.79
N LYS A 123 36.92 56.28 -72.14
CA LYS A 123 35.96 56.33 -71.02
C LYS A 123 34.56 55.85 -71.42
N ILE A 124 34.10 56.16 -72.64
CA ILE A 124 32.82 55.62 -73.16
C ILE A 124 32.89 54.09 -73.22
N LYS A 125 33.94 53.49 -73.81
CA LYS A 125 34.08 52.03 -73.86
C LYS A 125 34.09 51.39 -72.47
N GLU A 126 34.85 51.95 -71.52
CA GLU A 126 34.92 51.45 -70.14
C GLU A 126 33.57 51.55 -69.42
N ALA A 127 32.84 52.67 -69.60
CA ALA A 127 31.50 52.84 -69.04
C ALA A 127 30.46 51.90 -69.68
N THR A 128 30.50 51.71 -71.01
CA THR A 128 29.60 50.80 -71.73
C THR A 128 29.84 49.35 -71.31
N GLN A 129 31.11 48.93 -71.14
CA GLN A 129 31.41 47.59 -70.64
C GLN A 129 30.84 47.36 -69.23
N LYS A 130 31.01 48.31 -68.31
CA LYS A 130 30.36 48.25 -66.98
C LYS A 130 28.83 48.19 -67.07
N GLN A 131 28.23 48.91 -68.01
CA GLN A 131 26.78 48.89 -68.24
C GLN A 131 26.31 47.51 -68.72
N GLU A 132 27.04 46.87 -69.64
CA GLU A 132 26.76 45.50 -70.09
C GLU A 132 26.89 44.48 -68.95
N GLU A 133 27.94 44.60 -68.12
CA GLU A 133 28.16 43.75 -66.95
C GLU A 133 27.06 43.93 -65.88
N ALA A 134 26.67 45.18 -65.57
CA ALA A 134 25.57 45.48 -64.64
C ALA A 134 24.22 45.00 -65.19
N ASN A 135 23.96 45.17 -66.48
CA ASN A 135 22.74 44.69 -67.14
C ASN A 135 22.68 43.16 -67.12
N LYS A 136 23.80 42.47 -67.36
CA LYS A 136 23.88 41.02 -67.22
C LYS A 136 23.53 40.57 -65.80
N LYS A 137 24.15 41.19 -64.78
CA LYS A 137 23.88 40.90 -63.35
C LYS A 137 22.42 41.16 -62.96
N PHE A 138 21.81 42.24 -63.44
CA PHE A 138 20.39 42.53 -63.23
C PHE A 138 19.48 41.43 -63.82
N ASN A 139 19.75 41.00 -65.05
CA ASN A 139 18.99 39.92 -65.69
C ASN A 139 19.21 38.56 -64.98
N GLU A 140 20.42 38.26 -64.50
CA GLU A 140 20.72 37.07 -63.69
C GLU A 140 19.93 37.06 -62.36
N GLU A 141 19.87 38.19 -61.64
CA GLU A 141 19.07 38.33 -60.41
C GLU A 141 17.56 38.26 -60.68
N GLN A 142 17.08 38.87 -61.77
CA GLN A 142 15.67 38.83 -62.16
C GLN A 142 15.22 37.40 -62.55
N ALA A 143 16.10 36.61 -63.16
CA ALA A 143 15.83 35.24 -63.59
C ALA A 143 15.78 34.20 -62.44
N LYS A 144 16.20 34.55 -61.21
CA LYS A 144 16.12 33.62 -60.06
C LYS A 144 14.67 33.21 -59.78
N VAL A 145 14.40 31.92 -59.70
CA VAL A 145 13.05 31.40 -59.43
C VAL A 145 12.74 31.51 -57.93
N VAL A 146 11.57 32.05 -57.60
CA VAL A 146 10.99 32.14 -56.24
C VAL A 146 9.53 31.67 -56.30
N PRO A 147 8.91 31.31 -55.17
CA PRO A 147 7.48 30.97 -55.12
C PRO A 147 6.62 32.10 -55.70
N GLU A 148 5.58 31.76 -56.46
CA GLU A 148 4.64 32.76 -56.94
C GLU A 148 3.76 33.29 -55.79
N ALA A 149 3.13 34.45 -55.99
CA ALA A 149 2.24 35.05 -54.98
C ALA A 149 1.05 34.13 -54.63
N SER A 150 0.61 33.31 -55.59
CA SER A 150 -0.35 32.21 -55.44
C SER A 150 0.16 31.13 -54.48
N ASP A 151 1.36 30.61 -54.71
CA ASP A 151 1.99 29.57 -53.88
C ASP A 151 2.24 30.09 -52.45
N LEU A 152 2.68 31.34 -52.31
CA LEU A 152 2.89 31.97 -51.01
C LEU A 152 1.58 32.19 -50.25
N ALA A 153 0.48 32.49 -50.95
CA ALA A 153 -0.85 32.54 -50.34
C ALA A 153 -1.32 31.14 -49.88
N VAL A 154 -1.04 30.09 -50.65
CA VAL A 154 -1.37 28.70 -50.28
C VAL A 154 -0.57 28.22 -49.06
N THR A 155 0.73 28.52 -48.97
CA THR A 155 1.53 28.16 -47.79
C THR A 155 1.10 28.96 -46.55
N LYS A 156 0.75 30.24 -46.71
CA LYS A 156 0.17 31.06 -45.63
C LYS A 156 -1.14 30.48 -45.12
N GLN A 157 -2.07 30.16 -46.01
CA GLN A 157 -3.36 29.58 -45.64
C GLN A 157 -3.18 28.27 -44.84
N LYS A 158 -2.30 27.38 -45.31
CA LYS A 158 -1.97 26.13 -44.60
C LYS A 158 -1.38 26.37 -43.20
N ALA A 159 -0.54 27.39 -43.03
CA ALA A 159 -0.01 27.77 -41.73
C ALA A 159 -1.10 28.30 -40.78
N GLU A 160 -2.02 29.14 -41.28
CA GLU A 160 -3.16 29.66 -40.51
C GLU A 160 -4.16 28.56 -40.15
N GLU A 161 -4.45 27.62 -41.05
CA GLU A 161 -5.32 26.47 -40.82
C GLU A 161 -4.72 25.53 -39.77
N ALA A 162 -3.47 25.10 -39.94
CA ALA A 162 -2.78 24.23 -38.97
C ALA A 162 -2.66 24.89 -37.58
N LYS A 163 -2.50 26.21 -37.51
CA LYS A 163 -2.52 26.97 -36.25
C LYS A 163 -3.89 26.94 -35.57
N LYS A 164 -4.99 27.08 -36.33
CA LYS A 164 -6.37 26.95 -35.81
C LYS A 164 -6.64 25.52 -35.33
N GLU A 165 -6.21 24.50 -36.07
CA GLU A 165 -6.31 23.09 -35.64
C GLU A 165 -5.56 22.85 -34.32
N ALA A 166 -4.35 23.38 -34.17
CA ALA A 166 -3.57 23.26 -32.94
C ALA A 166 -4.24 23.98 -31.75
N GLU A 167 -4.93 25.11 -31.96
CA GLU A 167 -5.70 25.79 -30.91
C GLU A 167 -6.95 24.99 -30.49
N VAL A 168 -7.66 24.40 -31.44
CA VAL A 168 -8.81 23.51 -31.15
C VAL A 168 -8.36 22.25 -30.42
N ALA A 169 -7.24 21.64 -30.84
CA ALA A 169 -6.67 20.48 -30.16
C ALA A 169 -6.20 20.83 -28.74
N LYS A 170 -5.63 22.04 -28.54
CA LYS A 170 -5.27 22.54 -27.21
C LYS A 170 -6.48 22.62 -26.28
N LYS A 171 -7.57 23.25 -26.72
CA LYS A 171 -8.82 23.38 -25.93
C LYS A 171 -9.38 22.02 -25.53
N LYS A 172 -9.44 21.07 -26.46
CA LYS A 172 -9.86 19.68 -26.17
C LYS A 172 -8.95 18.97 -25.16
N SER A 173 -7.63 19.19 -25.22
CA SER A 173 -6.69 18.64 -24.25
C SER A 173 -6.84 19.27 -22.86
N GLU A 174 -7.15 20.57 -22.77
CA GLU A 174 -7.40 21.27 -21.51
C GLU A 174 -8.75 20.87 -20.89
N GLU A 175 -9.78 20.64 -21.72
CA GLU A 175 -11.09 20.12 -21.28
C GLU A 175 -10.97 18.68 -20.75
N ALA A 176 -10.30 17.79 -21.47
CA ALA A 176 -10.09 16.41 -21.02
C ALA A 176 -9.23 16.32 -19.74
N ALA A 177 -8.28 17.24 -19.54
CA ALA A 177 -7.51 17.33 -18.29
C ALA A 177 -8.39 17.75 -17.09
N LYS A 178 -9.35 18.65 -17.29
CA LYS A 178 -10.34 19.03 -16.25
C LYS A 178 -11.29 17.88 -15.91
N GLU A 179 -11.67 17.07 -16.90
CA GLU A 179 -12.52 15.89 -16.71
C GLU A 179 -11.85 14.85 -15.78
N VAL A 180 -10.53 14.65 -15.92
CA VAL A 180 -9.73 13.84 -14.98
C VAL A 180 -9.73 14.41 -13.56
N GLU A 181 -9.61 15.74 -13.42
CA GLU A 181 -9.62 16.40 -12.11
C GLU A 181 -10.99 16.31 -11.43
N VAL A 182 -12.08 16.45 -12.19
CA VAL A 182 -13.46 16.23 -11.70
C VAL A 182 -13.65 14.80 -11.20
N GLU A 183 -13.22 13.79 -11.96
CA GLU A 183 -13.42 12.39 -11.56
C GLU A 183 -12.56 12.00 -10.36
N LYS A 184 -11.32 12.51 -10.30
CA LYS A 184 -10.46 12.37 -9.12
C LYS A 184 -11.11 12.97 -7.86
N ASN A 185 -11.74 14.13 -7.97
CA ASN A 185 -12.40 14.77 -6.83
C ASN A 185 -13.60 13.96 -6.33
N LYS A 186 -14.36 13.28 -7.21
CA LYS A 186 -15.43 12.37 -6.78
C LYS A 186 -14.90 11.18 -5.98
N ILE A 187 -13.77 10.58 -6.39
CA ILE A 187 -13.11 9.51 -5.62
C ILE A 187 -12.74 10.04 -4.22
N LEU A 188 -12.10 11.21 -4.14
CA LEU A 188 -11.74 11.83 -2.86
C LEU A 188 -12.96 12.19 -1.98
N GLU A 189 -14.07 12.60 -2.57
CA GLU A 189 -15.33 12.85 -1.85
C GLU A 189 -15.94 11.54 -1.32
N GLN A 190 -15.94 10.48 -2.12
CA GLN A 190 -16.42 9.15 -1.75
C GLN A 190 -15.55 8.54 -0.63
N ASP A 191 -14.22 8.63 -0.73
CA ASP A 191 -13.27 8.19 0.30
C ASP A 191 -13.51 8.95 1.62
N ALA A 192 -13.71 10.27 1.56
CA ALA A 192 -13.97 11.10 2.73
C ALA A 192 -15.36 10.87 3.34
N GLU A 193 -16.33 10.34 2.58
CA GLU A 193 -17.62 9.89 3.12
C GLU A 193 -17.49 8.51 3.79
N ASN A 194 -16.72 7.60 3.17
CA ASN A 194 -16.43 6.28 3.73
C ASN A 194 -15.60 6.39 5.03
N GLU A 195 -14.60 7.27 5.10
CA GLU A 195 -13.83 7.53 6.34
C GLU A 195 -14.74 7.99 7.49
N LYS A 196 -15.75 8.83 7.22
CA LYS A 196 -16.74 9.24 8.24
C LYS A 196 -17.64 8.09 8.69
N LYS A 197 -18.10 7.24 7.78
CA LYS A 197 -18.91 6.05 8.11
C LYS A 197 -18.11 5.07 8.99
N ILE A 198 -16.83 4.88 8.65
CA ILE A 198 -15.88 4.07 9.40
C ILE A 198 -15.64 4.63 10.82
N ASP A 199 -15.41 5.94 10.96
CA ASP A 199 -15.28 6.57 12.28
C ASP A 199 -16.57 6.44 13.11
N VAL A 200 -17.76 6.53 12.50
CA VAL A 200 -19.05 6.32 13.19
C VAL A 200 -19.21 4.86 13.64
N LEU A 201 -18.93 3.89 12.78
CA LEU A 201 -19.05 2.46 13.10
C LEU A 201 -18.05 2.02 14.17
N GLN A 202 -16.83 2.56 14.18
CA GLN A 202 -15.85 2.30 15.25
C GLN A 202 -16.33 2.76 16.63
N ASN A 203 -16.91 3.95 16.72
CA ASN A 203 -17.48 4.42 17.99
C ASN A 203 -18.64 3.52 18.43
N LYS A 204 -19.50 3.11 17.50
CA LYS A 204 -20.60 2.16 17.77
C LYS A 204 -20.09 0.79 18.25
N VAL A 205 -19.03 0.24 17.63
CA VAL A 205 -18.37 -1.01 18.05
C VAL A 205 -17.83 -0.85 19.49
N ALA A 206 -17.06 0.20 19.77
CA ALA A 206 -16.49 0.43 21.10
C ALA A 206 -17.55 0.67 22.20
N ASP A 207 -18.65 1.35 21.86
CA ASP A 207 -19.79 1.51 22.78
C ASP A 207 -20.48 0.16 23.05
N LEU A 208 -20.65 -0.70 22.03
CA LEU A 208 -21.25 -2.03 22.16
C LEU A 208 -20.35 -3.00 22.93
N GLU A 209 -19.04 -3.05 22.67
CA GLU A 209 -18.06 -3.82 23.46
C GLU A 209 -18.18 -3.52 24.96
N LYS A 210 -18.33 -2.23 25.29
CA LYS A 210 -18.50 -1.77 26.67
C LYS A 210 -19.86 -2.17 27.25
N GLU A 211 -20.95 -2.01 26.50
CA GLU A 211 -22.28 -2.45 26.94
C GLU A 211 -22.35 -3.98 27.17
N ILE A 212 -21.62 -4.77 26.36
CA ILE A 212 -21.46 -6.22 26.54
C ILE A 212 -20.69 -6.49 27.84
N ALA A 213 -19.54 -5.84 28.07
CA ALA A 213 -18.76 -6.04 29.29
C ALA A 213 -19.55 -5.71 30.58
N ASP A 214 -20.34 -4.64 30.58
CA ASP A 214 -21.23 -4.30 31.70
C ASP A 214 -22.38 -5.32 31.87
N ALA A 215 -22.91 -5.88 30.77
CA ALA A 215 -23.93 -6.93 30.81
C ALA A 215 -23.38 -8.28 31.30
N GLU A 216 -22.22 -8.72 30.79
CA GLU A 216 -21.55 -9.95 31.22
C GLU A 216 -21.14 -9.91 32.69
N LYS A 217 -20.68 -8.75 33.18
CA LYS A 217 -20.44 -8.55 34.61
C LYS A 217 -21.72 -8.72 35.43
N THR A 218 -22.84 -8.19 34.94
CA THR A 218 -24.16 -8.34 35.60
C THR A 218 -24.58 -9.82 35.65
N VAL A 219 -24.38 -10.57 34.55
CA VAL A 219 -24.59 -12.02 34.49
C VAL A 219 -23.71 -12.73 35.52
N ALA A 220 -22.40 -12.47 35.54
CA ALA A 220 -21.46 -13.13 36.44
C ALA A 220 -21.70 -12.82 37.94
N ASP A 221 -22.25 -11.65 38.28
CA ASP A 221 -22.65 -11.33 39.65
C ASP A 221 -23.98 -12.02 40.04
N LEU A 222 -24.96 -12.08 39.12
CA LEU A 222 -26.21 -12.84 39.32
C LEU A 222 -25.97 -14.36 39.42
N GLU A 223 -25.03 -14.94 38.66
CA GLU A 223 -24.65 -16.36 38.76
C GLU A 223 -24.11 -16.71 40.16
N LYS A 224 -23.37 -15.79 40.81
CA LYS A 224 -22.90 -15.97 42.20
C LYS A 224 -24.05 -15.88 43.20
N GLU A 225 -25.02 -14.99 42.99
CA GLU A 225 -26.22 -14.91 43.83
C GLU A 225 -27.07 -16.17 43.71
N VAL A 226 -27.32 -16.65 42.47
CA VAL A 226 -28.04 -17.90 42.20
C VAL A 226 -27.33 -19.09 42.84
N ALA A 227 -26.03 -19.30 42.59
CA ALA A 227 -25.28 -20.43 43.15
C ALA A 227 -25.23 -20.42 44.69
N LYS A 228 -25.27 -19.23 45.31
CA LYS A 228 -25.41 -19.12 46.77
C LYS A 228 -26.81 -19.53 47.23
N LEU A 229 -27.86 -19.04 46.58
CA LEU A 229 -29.25 -19.39 46.91
C LEU A 229 -29.56 -20.87 46.68
N GLU A 230 -28.98 -21.50 45.66
CA GLU A 230 -29.08 -22.95 45.44
C GLU A 230 -28.51 -23.74 46.62
N LYS A 231 -27.36 -23.29 47.16
CA LYS A 231 -26.75 -23.90 48.34
C LYS A 231 -27.55 -23.63 49.62
N ASP A 232 -28.12 -22.44 49.77
CA ASP A 232 -28.97 -22.10 50.92
C ASP A 232 -30.25 -22.97 50.88
N VAL A 233 -30.90 -23.11 49.71
CA VAL A 233 -32.04 -24.03 49.47
C VAL A 233 -31.69 -25.48 49.81
N GLU A 234 -30.55 -26.00 49.34
CA GLU A 234 -30.12 -27.38 49.64
C GLU A 234 -29.91 -27.59 51.14
N GLY A 235 -29.31 -26.61 51.83
CA GLY A 235 -29.16 -26.64 53.29
C GLY A 235 -30.47 -26.57 54.07
N PHE A 236 -31.53 -25.96 53.51
CA PHE A 236 -32.86 -25.98 54.12
C PHE A 236 -33.58 -27.32 53.92
N LYS A 237 -33.34 -28.06 52.82
CA LYS A 237 -33.89 -29.41 52.61
C LYS A 237 -33.36 -30.44 53.62
N GLU A 238 -32.12 -30.27 54.08
CA GLU A 238 -31.50 -31.14 55.09
C GLU A 238 -31.89 -30.79 56.54
N SER A 239 -32.72 -29.76 56.76
CA SER A 239 -33.08 -29.25 58.08
C SER A 239 -34.35 -29.90 58.65
N ASP A 240 -34.28 -30.40 59.89
CA ASP A 240 -35.38 -31.06 60.62
C ASP A 240 -36.15 -30.13 61.59
N GLY A 241 -35.98 -28.81 61.44
CA GLY A 241 -36.59 -27.81 62.32
C GLY A 241 -38.08 -27.53 62.05
N GLU A 242 -38.82 -27.15 63.10
CA GLU A 242 -40.28 -26.87 63.10
C GLU A 242 -40.75 -25.78 62.10
N TYR A 243 -39.82 -25.00 61.54
CA TYR A 243 -40.08 -23.97 60.52
C TYR A 243 -39.34 -24.20 59.20
N ALA A 244 -38.63 -25.33 59.02
CA ALA A 244 -37.75 -25.57 57.87
C ALA A 244 -38.50 -25.47 56.53
N GLU A 245 -39.71 -26.03 56.46
CA GLU A 245 -40.58 -26.04 55.28
C GLU A 245 -40.97 -24.61 54.82
N PHE A 246 -41.23 -23.69 55.76
CA PHE A 246 -41.54 -22.29 55.47
C PHE A 246 -40.31 -21.50 54.99
N TYR A 247 -39.12 -21.78 55.55
CA TYR A 247 -37.88 -21.16 55.08
C TYR A 247 -37.43 -21.70 53.72
N LEU A 248 -37.69 -22.98 53.44
CA LEU A 248 -37.44 -23.61 52.14
C LEU A 248 -38.31 -22.97 51.04
N GLU A 249 -39.63 -22.87 51.24
CA GLU A 249 -40.55 -22.25 50.26
C GLU A 249 -40.15 -20.79 49.95
N ALA A 250 -39.72 -20.03 50.96
CA ALA A 250 -39.22 -18.67 50.77
C ALA A 250 -37.91 -18.64 49.97
N ALA A 251 -36.95 -19.50 50.29
CA ALA A 251 -35.66 -19.57 49.61
C ALA A 251 -35.79 -20.05 48.16
N GLU A 252 -36.67 -21.01 47.88
CA GLU A 252 -36.97 -21.48 46.51
C GLU A 252 -37.61 -20.39 45.66
N LYS A 253 -38.48 -19.55 46.24
CA LYS A 253 -39.07 -18.39 45.56
C LYS A 253 -38.06 -17.29 45.24
N ASP A 254 -37.17 -16.97 46.18
CA ASP A 254 -36.09 -16.00 45.95
C ASP A 254 -35.11 -16.53 44.89
N LEU A 255 -34.79 -17.83 44.92
CA LEU A 255 -33.99 -18.51 43.90
C LEU A 255 -34.64 -18.45 42.51
N ALA A 256 -35.94 -18.77 42.40
CA ALA A 256 -36.68 -18.69 41.14
C ALA A 256 -36.68 -17.25 40.58
N THR A 257 -36.87 -16.26 41.44
CA THR A 257 -36.80 -14.83 41.08
C THR A 257 -35.41 -14.48 40.52
N LYS A 258 -34.34 -14.91 41.20
CA LYS A 258 -32.97 -14.65 40.75
C LYS A 258 -32.56 -15.40 39.50
N LYS A 259 -33.10 -16.60 39.26
CA LYS A 259 -32.95 -17.32 37.98
C LYS A 259 -33.63 -16.59 36.83
N ALA A 260 -34.79 -15.95 37.05
CA ALA A 260 -35.43 -15.11 36.04
C ALA A 260 -34.62 -13.84 35.73
N GLU A 261 -34.14 -13.11 36.74
CA GLU A 261 -33.24 -11.95 36.55
C GLU A 261 -31.97 -12.34 35.77
N LEU A 262 -31.39 -13.52 36.07
CA LEU A 262 -30.24 -14.05 35.36
C LEU A 262 -30.53 -14.39 33.90
N ALA A 263 -31.70 -14.97 33.60
CA ALA A 263 -32.12 -15.27 32.23
C ALA A 263 -32.29 -13.99 31.39
N GLU A 264 -32.96 -12.96 31.95
CA GLU A 264 -33.08 -11.65 31.29
C GLU A 264 -31.71 -10.99 31.04
N ALA A 265 -30.80 -11.06 32.01
CA ALA A 265 -29.44 -10.54 31.86
C ALA A 265 -28.65 -11.26 30.75
N LYS A 266 -28.79 -12.59 30.65
CA LYS A 266 -28.17 -13.39 29.57
C LYS A 266 -28.73 -13.03 28.19
N ILE A 267 -30.06 -12.95 28.04
CA ILE A 267 -30.72 -12.54 26.78
C ILE A 267 -30.23 -11.15 26.34
N LYS A 268 -30.11 -10.21 27.28
CA LYS A 268 -29.59 -8.86 27.00
C LYS A 268 -28.13 -8.88 26.52
N ALA A 269 -27.27 -9.68 27.14
CA ALA A 269 -25.88 -9.83 26.73
C ALA A 269 -25.77 -10.44 25.32
N THR A 270 -26.52 -11.51 25.02
CA THR A 270 -26.55 -12.16 23.70
C THR A 270 -27.07 -11.21 22.61
N THR A 271 -28.14 -10.46 22.89
CA THR A 271 -28.68 -9.46 21.96
C THR A 271 -27.65 -8.39 21.61
N LYS A 272 -26.86 -7.95 22.60
CA LYS A 272 -25.79 -6.96 22.39
C LYS A 272 -24.62 -7.51 21.57
N LYS A 273 -24.28 -8.80 21.71
CA LYS A 273 -23.30 -9.47 20.85
C LYS A 273 -23.74 -9.53 19.38
N ALA A 274 -25.01 -9.83 19.11
CA ALA A 274 -25.55 -9.80 17.74
C ALA A 274 -25.58 -8.37 17.15
N GLU A 275 -25.82 -7.34 17.97
CA GLU A 275 -25.70 -5.93 17.52
C GLU A 275 -24.25 -5.54 17.19
N LEU A 276 -23.28 -6.08 17.92
CA LEU A 276 -21.84 -5.90 17.69
C LEU A 276 -21.42 -6.57 16.38
N GLU A 277 -21.67 -7.87 16.21
CA GLU A 277 -21.31 -8.64 15.02
C GLU A 277 -21.83 -7.98 13.72
N LYS A 278 -23.07 -7.48 13.75
CA LYS A 278 -23.64 -6.73 12.63
C LYS A 278 -22.91 -5.40 12.35
N ALA A 279 -22.45 -4.70 13.38
CA ALA A 279 -21.68 -3.46 13.23
C ALA A 279 -20.25 -3.72 12.73
N GLU A 280 -19.65 -4.83 13.15
CA GLU A 280 -18.34 -5.30 12.71
C GLU A 280 -18.38 -5.72 11.24
N ALA A 281 -19.39 -6.50 10.82
CA ALA A 281 -19.59 -6.87 9.42
C ALA A 281 -19.87 -5.65 8.52
N GLU A 282 -20.59 -4.62 8.99
CA GLU A 282 -20.78 -3.36 8.24
C GLU A 282 -19.46 -2.58 8.11
N LEU A 283 -18.64 -2.57 9.16
CA LEU A 283 -17.33 -1.93 9.18
C LEU A 283 -16.33 -2.65 8.27
N GLU A 284 -16.31 -3.99 8.28
CA GLU A 284 -15.46 -4.81 7.41
C GLU A 284 -15.80 -4.63 5.93
N ASN A 285 -17.10 -4.64 5.58
CA ASN A 285 -17.55 -4.35 4.21
C ASN A 285 -17.14 -2.94 3.74
N LEU A 286 -17.14 -1.93 4.61
CA LEU A 286 -16.63 -0.61 4.25
C LEU A 286 -15.11 -0.57 4.13
N LEU A 287 -14.39 -1.32 4.99
CA LEU A 287 -12.92 -1.40 4.92
C LEU A 287 -12.43 -2.13 3.66
N SER A 288 -13.12 -3.17 3.21
CA SER A 288 -12.78 -3.89 1.96
C SER A 288 -12.96 -3.03 0.71
N THR A 289 -13.99 -2.16 0.66
CA THR A 289 -14.15 -1.20 -0.45
C THR A 289 -13.03 -0.15 -0.55
N LEU A 290 -12.23 0.00 0.51
CA LEU A 290 -11.07 0.91 0.53
C LEU A 290 -9.74 0.17 0.31
N ASP A 291 -9.73 -1.14 0.02
CA ASP A 291 -8.52 -1.95 -0.15
C ASP A 291 -8.68 -3.01 -1.27
N PRO A 292 -8.74 -2.59 -2.55
CA PRO A 292 -8.96 -3.49 -3.68
C PRO A 292 -7.75 -4.35 -4.09
N GLU A 293 -6.59 -4.22 -3.41
CA GLU A 293 -5.35 -4.94 -3.77
C GLU A 293 -5.15 -6.26 -3.00
N GLY A 294 -6.15 -6.73 -2.23
CA GLY A 294 -5.96 -7.77 -1.21
C GLY A 294 -6.50 -9.20 -1.46
N LYS A 295 -7.54 -9.42 -2.28
CA LYS A 295 -8.23 -10.72 -2.40
C LYS A 295 -8.55 -11.10 -3.85
N THR A 296 -8.46 -12.40 -4.14
CA THR A 296 -8.89 -13.00 -5.42
C THR A 296 -10.41 -13.22 -5.47
N GLN A 297 -10.99 -13.36 -6.67
CA GLN A 297 -12.44 -13.60 -6.81
C GLN A 297 -12.86 -14.91 -6.14
N ASP A 298 -12.04 -15.96 -6.21
CA ASP A 298 -12.29 -17.25 -5.57
C ASP A 298 -12.36 -17.12 -4.03
N GLU A 299 -11.60 -16.20 -3.43
CA GLU A 299 -11.69 -15.91 -1.98
C GLU A 299 -12.96 -15.13 -1.64
N LEU A 300 -13.40 -14.20 -2.50
CA LEU A 300 -14.61 -13.40 -2.29
C LEU A 300 -15.89 -14.23 -2.45
N ASP A 301 -15.90 -15.16 -3.41
CA ASP A 301 -17.01 -16.09 -3.64
C ASP A 301 -17.06 -17.15 -2.52
N LYS A 302 -15.91 -17.61 -2.01
CA LYS A 302 -15.82 -18.48 -0.83
C LYS A 302 -16.30 -17.79 0.45
N GLU A 303 -15.88 -16.56 0.69
CA GLU A 303 -16.30 -15.75 1.85
C GLU A 303 -17.80 -15.44 1.82
N THR A 304 -18.37 -15.22 0.62
CA THR A 304 -19.83 -15.08 0.45
C THR A 304 -20.57 -16.39 0.75
N ALA A 305 -20.05 -17.53 0.32
CA ALA A 305 -20.63 -18.84 0.60
C ALA A 305 -20.53 -19.22 2.10
N GLU A 306 -19.40 -18.94 2.75
CA GLU A 306 -19.19 -19.12 4.19
C GLU A 306 -20.13 -18.21 5.00
N ALA A 307 -20.36 -16.98 4.57
CA ALA A 307 -21.31 -16.05 5.21
C ALA A 307 -22.79 -16.46 5.03
N GLU A 308 -23.17 -17.14 3.94
CA GLU A 308 -24.51 -17.74 3.82
C GLU A 308 -24.64 -19.03 4.65
N LEU A 309 -23.57 -19.82 4.76
CA LEU A 309 -23.55 -21.05 5.57
C LEU A 309 -23.59 -20.74 7.08
N ASN A 310 -22.90 -19.71 7.55
CA ASN A 310 -22.97 -19.26 8.95
C ASN A 310 -24.39 -18.79 9.33
N LYS A 311 -25.07 -18.03 8.47
CA LYS A 311 -26.48 -17.65 8.69
C LYS A 311 -27.43 -18.85 8.75
N LYS A 312 -27.14 -19.90 7.97
CA LYS A 312 -27.89 -21.17 8.01
C LYS A 312 -27.64 -21.92 9.32
N VAL A 313 -26.41 -21.93 9.84
CA VAL A 313 -26.06 -22.49 11.16
C VAL A 313 -26.75 -21.72 12.29
N GLU A 314 -26.68 -20.39 12.31
CA GLU A 314 -27.34 -19.54 13.31
C GLU A 314 -28.87 -19.76 13.32
N ALA A 315 -29.50 -19.84 12.13
CA ALA A 315 -30.93 -20.12 12.02
C ALA A 315 -31.31 -21.51 12.53
N LEU A 316 -30.46 -22.52 12.32
CA LEU A 316 -30.69 -23.88 12.81
C LEU A 316 -30.46 -23.99 14.32
N GLN A 317 -29.45 -23.32 14.88
CA GLN A 317 -29.21 -23.25 16.33
C GLN A 317 -30.39 -22.59 17.07
N ASN A 318 -30.89 -21.47 16.55
CA ASN A 318 -32.08 -20.82 17.12
C ASN A 318 -33.32 -21.74 17.08
N LYS A 319 -33.49 -22.52 16.00
CA LYS A 319 -34.60 -23.48 15.89
C LYS A 319 -34.45 -24.69 16.84
N VAL A 320 -33.22 -25.16 17.08
CA VAL A 320 -32.93 -26.18 18.10
C VAL A 320 -33.35 -25.69 19.48
N ALA A 321 -32.93 -24.48 19.87
CA ALA A 321 -33.30 -23.88 21.16
C ALA A 321 -34.82 -23.69 21.33
N GLU A 322 -35.53 -23.25 20.28
CA GLU A 322 -37.00 -23.12 20.30
C GLU A 322 -37.69 -24.49 20.50
N LEU A 323 -37.21 -25.55 19.84
CA LEU A 323 -37.76 -26.90 20.00
C LEU A 323 -37.45 -27.52 21.37
N GLU A 324 -36.28 -27.24 21.95
CA GLU A 324 -35.95 -27.63 23.33
C GLU A 324 -36.85 -26.92 24.36
N GLU A 325 -37.16 -25.64 24.15
CA GLU A 325 -38.09 -24.89 25.01
C GLU A 325 -39.54 -25.39 24.88
N GLU A 326 -39.99 -25.73 23.66
CA GLU A 326 -41.30 -26.37 23.45
C GLU A 326 -41.39 -27.75 24.12
N LEU A 327 -40.33 -28.56 24.02
CA LEU A 327 -40.28 -29.89 24.66
C LEU A 327 -40.33 -29.79 26.18
N SER A 328 -39.50 -28.93 26.78
CA SER A 328 -39.50 -28.68 28.22
C SER A 328 -40.90 -28.30 28.75
N LYS A 329 -41.62 -27.42 28.03
CA LYS A 329 -43.01 -27.06 28.35
C LYS A 329 -43.99 -28.24 28.22
N LEU A 330 -43.82 -29.10 27.22
CA LEU A 330 -44.69 -30.27 27.05
C LEU A 330 -44.44 -31.33 28.13
N GLU A 331 -43.17 -31.55 28.51
CA GLU A 331 -42.76 -32.46 29.59
C GLU A 331 -43.28 -31.99 30.95
N ASP A 332 -43.19 -30.69 31.26
CA ASP A 332 -43.79 -30.11 32.46
C ASP A 332 -45.32 -30.25 32.47
N ASN A 333 -45.99 -30.04 31.32
CA ASN A 333 -47.44 -30.24 31.20
C ASN A 333 -47.85 -31.70 31.40
N LEU A 334 -47.07 -32.66 30.88
CA LEU A 334 -47.30 -34.10 31.10
C LEU A 334 -47.17 -34.44 32.60
N LYS A 335 -46.11 -33.97 33.25
CA LYS A 335 -45.87 -34.15 34.70
C LYS A 335 -46.98 -33.56 35.57
N VAL A 336 -47.54 -32.41 35.16
CA VAL A 336 -48.73 -31.80 35.79
C VAL A 336 -49.99 -32.64 35.55
N ALA A 337 -50.17 -33.23 34.35
CA ALA A 337 -51.30 -34.10 34.04
C ALA A 337 -51.25 -35.46 34.77
N GLU A 338 -50.06 -36.03 34.95
CA GLU A 338 -49.81 -37.19 35.80
C GLU A 338 -50.17 -36.90 37.27
N THR A 339 -49.65 -35.80 37.82
CA THR A 339 -49.86 -35.42 39.23
C THR A 339 -51.33 -35.14 39.54
N ASN A 340 -52.07 -34.55 38.60
CA ASN A 340 -53.50 -34.24 38.75
C ASN A 340 -54.45 -35.38 38.31
N ASN A 341 -53.90 -36.55 37.93
CA ASN A 341 -54.64 -37.75 37.58
C ASN A 341 -55.66 -37.53 36.42
N VAL A 342 -55.25 -36.75 35.42
CA VAL A 342 -56.05 -36.40 34.22
C VAL A 342 -56.28 -37.63 33.34
N GLU A 343 -57.37 -37.65 32.55
CA GLU A 343 -57.74 -38.77 31.67
C GLU A 343 -56.61 -39.20 30.72
N ASP A 344 -56.39 -40.51 30.59
CA ASP A 344 -55.22 -41.11 29.92
C ASP A 344 -55.08 -40.69 28.44
N TYR A 345 -56.18 -40.45 27.72
CA TYR A 345 -56.17 -39.90 26.35
C TYR A 345 -55.43 -38.56 26.23
N ILE A 346 -55.46 -37.72 27.28
CA ILE A 346 -54.75 -36.43 27.29
C ILE A 346 -53.25 -36.64 27.52
N LYS A 347 -52.86 -37.66 28.31
CA LYS A 347 -51.45 -38.06 28.49
C LYS A 347 -50.89 -38.66 27.21
N GLU A 348 -51.60 -39.62 26.60
CA GLU A 348 -51.22 -40.21 25.30
C GLU A 348 -51.02 -39.13 24.23
N GLY A 349 -51.89 -38.10 24.18
CA GLY A 349 -51.74 -36.97 23.26
C GLY A 349 -50.56 -36.04 23.56
N LEU A 350 -50.17 -35.88 24.83
CA LEU A 350 -48.96 -35.14 25.23
C LEU A 350 -47.69 -35.94 24.94
N GLU A 351 -47.69 -37.25 25.20
CA GLU A 351 -46.60 -38.17 24.84
C GLU A 351 -46.38 -38.22 23.33
N GLU A 352 -47.46 -38.28 22.51
CA GLU A 352 -47.36 -38.22 21.05
C GLU A 352 -46.82 -36.86 20.56
N ALA A 353 -47.20 -35.75 21.21
CA ALA A 353 -46.66 -34.42 20.90
C ALA A 353 -45.17 -34.30 21.26
N ILE A 354 -44.75 -34.81 22.42
CA ILE A 354 -43.34 -34.87 22.85
C ILE A 354 -42.53 -35.72 21.87
N ALA A 355 -42.99 -36.93 21.53
CA ALA A 355 -42.31 -37.81 20.58
C ALA A 355 -42.18 -37.17 19.18
N THR A 356 -43.22 -36.45 18.73
CA THR A 356 -43.20 -35.72 17.46
C THR A 356 -42.17 -34.58 17.48
N LYS A 357 -42.11 -33.82 18.59
CA LYS A 357 -41.17 -32.70 18.75
C LYS A 357 -39.73 -33.15 18.98
N GLN A 358 -39.50 -34.26 19.67
CA GLN A 358 -38.17 -34.90 19.78
C GLN A 358 -37.67 -35.38 18.40
N ALA A 359 -38.54 -35.93 17.55
CA ALA A 359 -38.17 -36.29 16.18
C ALA A 359 -37.88 -35.05 15.30
N GLU A 360 -38.59 -33.92 15.49
CA GLU A 360 -38.28 -32.65 14.82
C GLU A 360 -36.94 -32.07 15.31
N LEU A 361 -36.65 -32.15 16.60
CA LEU A 361 -35.38 -31.75 17.20
C LEU A 361 -34.22 -32.60 16.67
N GLU A 362 -34.32 -33.94 16.71
CA GLU A 362 -33.26 -34.84 16.20
C GLU A 362 -32.97 -34.63 14.70
N LYS A 363 -34.01 -34.30 13.91
CA LYS A 363 -33.84 -33.94 12.50
C LYS A 363 -33.17 -32.58 12.32
N THR A 364 -33.57 -31.57 13.09
CA THR A 364 -32.99 -30.22 13.03
C THR A 364 -31.54 -30.24 13.50
N GLN A 365 -31.23 -31.03 14.53
CA GLN A 365 -29.86 -31.26 15.00
C GLN A 365 -28.99 -31.92 13.92
N LYS A 366 -29.48 -32.94 13.21
CA LYS A 366 -28.74 -33.53 12.07
C LYS A 366 -28.53 -32.56 10.91
N GLU A 367 -29.46 -31.65 10.67
CA GLU A 367 -29.30 -30.58 9.66
C GLU A 367 -28.28 -29.52 10.12
N LEU A 368 -28.21 -29.22 11.42
CA LEU A 368 -27.19 -28.38 12.05
C LEU A 368 -25.81 -29.04 12.00
N ASP A 369 -25.69 -30.29 12.44
CA ASP A 369 -24.45 -31.08 12.40
C ASP A 369 -23.94 -31.22 10.96
N ALA A 370 -24.83 -31.38 9.97
CA ALA A 370 -24.44 -31.39 8.56
C ALA A 370 -23.94 -30.02 8.07
N ALA A 371 -24.59 -28.92 8.45
CA ALA A 371 -24.14 -27.57 8.11
C ALA A 371 -22.81 -27.19 8.79
N LEU A 372 -22.58 -27.65 10.02
CA LEU A 372 -21.31 -27.53 10.73
C LEU A 372 -20.21 -28.39 10.06
N ASN A 373 -20.52 -29.60 9.61
CA ASN A 373 -19.57 -30.40 8.82
C ASN A 373 -19.27 -29.81 7.43
N GLU A 374 -20.21 -29.07 6.83
CA GLU A 374 -19.98 -28.31 5.58
C GLU A 374 -19.02 -27.11 5.78
N LEU A 375 -18.92 -26.55 7.00
CA LEU A 375 -17.90 -25.55 7.36
C LEU A 375 -16.50 -26.18 7.57
N GLY A 376 -16.42 -27.50 7.71
CA GLY A 376 -15.21 -28.25 8.04
C GLY A 376 -14.96 -28.32 9.56
N PRO A 377 -14.17 -29.31 10.02
CA PRO A 377 -13.95 -29.51 11.44
C PRO A 377 -13.00 -28.45 12.03
N ASP A 378 -13.49 -27.67 12.99
CA ASP A 378 -12.63 -27.02 13.98
C ASP A 378 -11.85 -28.12 14.73
N GLY A 379 -10.53 -28.00 14.74
CA GLY A 379 -9.63 -29.11 15.06
C GLY A 379 -9.47 -29.38 16.55
N ASP A 380 -10.37 -30.17 17.14
CA ASP A 380 -10.16 -30.91 18.40
C ASP A 380 -11.05 -32.18 18.44
N GLU A 381 -10.49 -33.37 18.17
CA GLU A 381 -11.11 -34.66 18.50
C GLU A 381 -10.14 -35.54 19.32
N GLU A 382 -10.66 -36.19 20.37
CA GLU A 382 -9.94 -37.20 21.14
C GLU A 382 -9.70 -38.48 20.31
N GLU A 383 -8.45 -38.99 20.28
CA GLU A 383 -8.18 -40.31 19.71
C GLU A 383 -8.87 -41.42 20.53
N THR A 384 -9.80 -42.14 19.90
CA THR A 384 -10.13 -43.51 20.30
C THR A 384 -9.62 -44.51 19.25
N PRO A 385 -9.00 -45.65 19.63
CA PRO A 385 -8.17 -46.43 18.71
C PRO A 385 -8.98 -47.39 17.83
N ALA A 386 -8.77 -47.29 16.51
CA ALA A 386 -9.28 -48.26 15.54
C ALA A 386 -8.57 -49.63 15.65
N PRO A 387 -9.26 -50.76 15.36
CA PRO A 387 -8.73 -52.11 15.61
C PRO A 387 -7.68 -52.58 14.58
N ALA A 388 -6.80 -53.47 15.04
CA ALA A 388 -5.59 -53.89 14.33
C ALA A 388 -5.80 -54.63 13.00
N PRO A 389 -5.01 -54.32 11.94
CA PRO A 389 -4.87 -55.17 10.76
C PRO A 389 -4.06 -56.45 11.08
N LYS A 390 -4.49 -57.57 10.51
CA LYS A 390 -3.85 -58.89 10.66
C LYS A 390 -2.67 -59.03 9.69
N PRO A 391 -1.51 -59.63 10.08
CA PRO A 391 -0.30 -59.60 9.26
C PRO A 391 -0.28 -60.62 8.11
N ALA A 392 0.44 -60.29 7.04
CA ALA A 392 0.87 -61.17 5.96
C ALA A 392 2.43 -61.20 5.90
N PRO A 393 3.05 -62.27 5.36
CA PRO A 393 4.35 -62.74 5.86
C PRO A 393 5.60 -62.11 5.23
N ALA A 394 6.72 -62.26 5.95
CA ALA A 394 8.03 -61.67 5.65
C ALA A 394 8.82 -62.34 4.50
N PRO A 395 9.72 -61.60 3.83
CA PRO A 395 10.83 -62.16 3.05
C PRO A 395 12.09 -62.37 3.92
N GLN A 396 12.84 -63.45 3.64
CA GLN A 396 14.15 -63.72 4.25
C GLN A 396 15.31 -62.92 3.57
N PRO A 397 16.47 -62.80 4.24
CA PRO A 397 17.59 -61.96 3.77
C PRO A 397 18.63 -62.74 2.95
N GLU A 398 19.36 -62.04 2.07
CA GLU A 398 20.66 -62.55 1.57
C GLU A 398 21.70 -61.43 1.29
N LYS A 399 22.92 -61.83 0.93
CA LYS A 399 24.21 -61.17 1.30
C LYS A 399 24.88 -60.30 0.20
N PRO A 400 25.97 -59.56 0.50
CA PRO A 400 26.41 -58.37 -0.27
C PRO A 400 27.64 -58.54 -1.19
N ALA A 401 27.99 -57.41 -1.85
CA ALA A 401 29.27 -57.04 -2.51
C ALA A 401 29.48 -57.51 -3.97
N PRO A 402 30.39 -56.90 -4.77
CA PRO A 402 31.35 -55.80 -4.47
C PRO A 402 31.38 -54.62 -5.50
N ALA A 403 32.21 -53.60 -5.22
CA ALA A 403 32.72 -52.62 -6.21
C ALA A 403 34.08 -53.12 -6.78
N PRO A 404 34.59 -52.69 -7.98
CA PRO A 404 35.16 -51.32 -8.15
C PRO A 404 35.26 -50.70 -9.59
N ALA A 405 35.34 -49.34 -9.67
CA ALA A 405 36.20 -48.47 -10.54
C ALA A 405 36.31 -48.64 -12.11
N PRO A 406 36.88 -47.66 -12.89
CA PRO A 406 37.09 -46.20 -12.72
C PRO A 406 36.69 -45.28 -13.94
N LYS A 407 36.82 -43.96 -13.72
CA LYS A 407 36.92 -42.72 -14.59
C LYS A 407 37.22 -42.81 -16.13
N PRO A 408 36.82 -41.80 -16.95
CA PRO A 408 37.44 -40.43 -17.03
C PRO A 408 36.42 -39.24 -16.99
N GLU A 409 36.72 -38.03 -16.46
CA GLU A 409 37.47 -36.86 -17.02
C GLU A 409 36.90 -36.28 -18.34
N LYS A 410 36.71 -34.97 -18.59
CA LYS A 410 36.88 -33.66 -17.88
C LYS A 410 35.52 -32.87 -17.93
N SER A 411 35.27 -31.62 -17.53
CA SER A 411 36.01 -30.40 -17.07
C SER A 411 35.27 -29.79 -15.85
N ALA A 412 35.60 -28.69 -15.14
CA ALA A 412 36.47 -27.51 -15.28
C ALA A 412 36.00 -26.41 -16.26
N ASP A 413 34.91 -25.73 -15.92
CA ASP A 413 34.84 -24.29 -15.57
C ASP A 413 33.49 -23.98 -14.87
N GLN A 414 33.38 -22.86 -14.14
CA GLN A 414 32.21 -22.44 -13.33
C GLN A 414 31.95 -23.17 -11.99
N GLN A 415 32.93 -23.13 -11.07
CA GLN A 415 32.61 -23.17 -9.63
C GLN A 415 33.67 -22.39 -8.84
N ALA A 416 33.47 -21.07 -8.74
CA ALA A 416 34.36 -20.14 -8.05
C ALA A 416 33.57 -19.03 -7.33
N GLU A 417 32.48 -19.40 -6.64
CA GLU A 417 31.77 -18.51 -5.70
C GLU A 417 31.00 -19.28 -4.60
N GLU A 418 31.42 -20.51 -4.28
CA GLU A 418 30.84 -21.36 -3.21
C GLU A 418 31.93 -21.85 -2.23
N ASP A 419 32.76 -20.94 -1.70
CA ASP A 419 33.83 -21.28 -0.76
C ASP A 419 33.80 -20.41 0.51
N TYR A 420 32.61 -20.26 1.11
CA TYR A 420 32.44 -19.66 2.44
C TYR A 420 31.44 -20.41 3.33
N ALA A 421 31.62 -21.73 3.47
CA ALA A 421 30.99 -22.49 4.56
C ALA A 421 31.62 -23.88 4.82
N ARG A 422 32.80 -23.96 5.46
CA ARG A 422 33.07 -25.07 6.42
C ARG A 422 34.37 -24.95 7.26
N ARG A 423 34.17 -25.23 8.55
CA ARG A 423 35.12 -25.83 9.53
C ARG A 423 36.36 -25.03 9.94
N SER A 424 36.35 -24.64 11.22
CA SER A 424 37.02 -25.48 12.23
C SER A 424 36.33 -25.40 13.60
N GLU A 425 35.85 -26.54 14.10
CA GLU A 425 35.66 -26.74 15.54
C GLU A 425 37.04 -27.05 16.11
N GLU A 426 37.61 -26.21 17.00
CA GLU A 426 38.68 -26.66 17.94
C GLU A 426 39.12 -25.67 19.04
N GLU A 427 38.31 -24.70 19.51
CA GLU A 427 38.79 -23.84 20.62
C GLU A 427 37.72 -23.30 21.61
N TYR A 428 37.11 -24.18 22.42
CA TYR A 428 36.54 -23.74 23.71
C TYR A 428 36.44 -24.83 24.80
N ASN A 429 37.59 -25.38 25.25
CA ASN A 429 37.69 -25.96 26.61
C ASN A 429 39.14 -26.14 27.11
N ARG A 430 39.64 -25.13 27.82
CA ARG A 430 40.82 -25.07 28.73
C ARG A 430 40.52 -23.91 29.69
N LEU A 431 40.64 -23.95 31.02
CA LEU A 431 41.22 -24.89 31.99
C LEU A 431 40.25 -24.99 33.19
N THR A 432 40.28 -26.04 34.01
CA THR A 432 41.02 -25.98 35.30
C THR A 432 41.32 -27.38 35.83
N GLN A 433 42.45 -27.51 36.53
CA GLN A 433 42.99 -28.78 37.03
C GLN A 433 42.53 -29.07 38.47
N GLN A 434 42.32 -30.35 38.83
CA GLN A 434 43.17 -31.02 39.84
C GLN A 434 42.95 -32.55 39.88
N GLN A 435 43.77 -33.25 40.66
CA GLN A 435 44.24 -34.64 40.42
C GLN A 435 43.62 -35.75 41.34
N PRO A 436 43.89 -37.06 41.10
CA PRO A 436 43.07 -38.21 41.53
C PRO A 436 43.80 -39.11 42.57
N PRO A 437 43.71 -40.46 42.62
CA PRO A 437 42.59 -41.43 42.48
C PRO A 437 42.46 -42.42 43.70
N LYS A 438 41.39 -43.24 43.74
CA LYS A 438 41.35 -44.70 44.14
C LYS A 438 39.87 -45.15 44.20
N ALA A 439 39.38 -46.14 43.46
CA ALA A 439 39.68 -47.59 43.41
C ALA A 439 38.97 -48.40 44.52
N GLU A 440 37.92 -49.15 44.16
CA GLU A 440 37.91 -50.63 44.16
C GLU A 440 36.56 -51.24 43.69
N LYS A 441 36.61 -52.47 43.15
CA LYS A 441 35.49 -53.39 42.83
C LYS A 441 35.09 -54.16 44.13
N PRO A 442 34.02 -55.01 44.19
CA PRO A 442 33.24 -55.62 43.09
C PRO A 442 31.70 -55.60 43.26
N ALA A 443 30.99 -56.05 42.22
CA ALA A 443 29.56 -56.40 42.27
C ALA A 443 29.33 -57.81 42.85
N PRO A 444 28.10 -58.10 43.31
CA PRO A 444 27.47 -59.37 42.94
C PRO A 444 25.96 -59.30 42.61
N ALA A 445 25.61 -60.02 41.54
CA ALA A 445 24.34 -60.71 41.24
C ALA A 445 23.01 -59.91 41.05
N PRO A 446 22.04 -60.45 40.25
CA PRO A 446 20.91 -59.67 39.71
C PRO A 446 19.51 -60.03 40.26
N ALA A 447 18.51 -59.25 39.82
CA ALA A 447 17.04 -59.32 40.00
C ALA A 447 16.47 -58.26 40.98
N PRO A 448 15.23 -57.73 40.77
CA PRO A 448 14.19 -58.16 39.82
C PRO A 448 13.96 -57.19 38.63
N ALA A 449 13.01 -57.53 37.76
CA ALA A 449 12.58 -56.72 36.62
C ALA A 449 11.99 -55.36 37.05
N PRO A 450 12.09 -54.31 36.22
CA PRO A 450 11.49 -53.02 36.51
C PRO A 450 9.96 -53.15 36.55
N LYS A 451 9.37 -52.58 37.61
CA LYS A 451 7.96 -52.17 37.65
C LYS A 451 7.70 -51.26 36.44
N PRO A 452 6.53 -51.35 35.75
CA PRO A 452 6.26 -50.46 34.63
C PRO A 452 6.40 -49.02 35.09
N GLU A 453 7.28 -48.27 34.41
CA GLU A 453 7.39 -46.85 34.61
C GLU A 453 6.03 -46.23 34.28
N GLN A 454 5.52 -45.45 35.22
CA GLN A 454 4.41 -44.55 35.01
C GLN A 454 4.72 -43.72 33.75
N PRO A 455 3.81 -43.61 32.77
CA PRO A 455 4.11 -42.91 31.52
C PRO A 455 4.64 -41.52 31.87
N ALA A 456 5.81 -41.19 31.31
CA ALA A 456 6.37 -39.86 31.47
C ALA A 456 5.31 -38.83 31.04
N PRO A 457 5.10 -37.74 31.80
CA PRO A 457 4.12 -36.73 31.42
C PRO A 457 4.43 -36.28 30.00
N ALA A 458 3.40 -36.23 29.15
CA ALA A 458 3.56 -35.92 27.73
C ALA A 458 4.42 -34.65 27.56
N PRO A 459 5.39 -34.64 26.63
CA PRO A 459 6.30 -33.51 26.49
C PRO A 459 5.48 -32.24 26.23
N LYS A 460 5.80 -31.15 26.93
CA LYS A 460 5.25 -29.85 26.62
C LYS A 460 5.71 -29.48 25.21
N THR A 461 4.78 -29.30 24.28
CA THR A 461 5.06 -28.88 22.90
C THR A 461 4.22 -27.66 22.54
N GLY A 462 4.67 -26.88 21.55
CA GLY A 462 4.03 -25.65 21.09
C GLY A 462 4.21 -24.47 22.05
N TRP A 463 3.38 -23.44 21.86
CA TRP A 463 3.33 -22.28 22.73
C TRP A 463 2.76 -22.63 24.11
N LYS A 464 3.43 -22.16 25.17
CA LYS A 464 2.99 -22.28 26.56
C LYS A 464 3.23 -20.97 27.31
N GLN A 465 2.25 -20.54 28.10
CA GLN A 465 2.39 -19.39 28.97
C GLN A 465 2.77 -19.87 30.38
N GLU A 466 3.90 -19.39 30.91
CA GLU A 466 4.39 -19.73 32.24
C GLU A 466 4.79 -18.44 32.97
N ASN A 467 4.23 -18.21 34.17
CA ASN A 467 4.44 -16.98 34.96
C ASN A 467 4.16 -15.68 34.17
N GLY A 468 3.19 -15.70 33.26
CA GLY A 468 2.82 -14.55 32.41
C GLY A 468 3.73 -14.32 31.20
N MET A 469 4.79 -15.10 31.01
CA MET A 469 5.66 -15.06 29.83
C MET A 469 5.32 -16.21 28.88
N TRP A 470 5.41 -15.97 27.57
CA TRP A 470 5.24 -17.00 26.55
C TRP A 470 6.57 -17.68 26.22
N TYR A 471 6.52 -18.99 26.07
CA TYR A 471 7.62 -19.86 25.67
C TYR A 471 7.15 -20.75 24.53
N PHE A 472 8.06 -21.21 23.68
CA PHE A 472 7.78 -22.22 22.67
C PHE A 472 8.63 -23.46 22.91
N TYR A 473 8.00 -24.63 22.92
CA TYR A 473 8.66 -25.92 23.04
C TYR A 473 8.53 -26.70 21.73
N ASN A 474 9.67 -27.16 21.20
CA ASN A 474 9.74 -27.98 20.00
C ASN A 474 9.13 -29.38 20.24
N THR A 475 8.95 -30.14 19.16
CA THR A 475 8.35 -31.50 19.23
C THR A 475 9.18 -32.52 20.01
N ASP A 476 10.47 -32.26 20.24
CA ASP A 476 11.35 -33.05 21.11
C ASP A 476 11.31 -32.60 22.59
N GLY A 477 10.47 -31.62 22.93
CA GLY A 477 10.37 -31.01 24.26
C GLY A 477 11.47 -29.99 24.59
N SER A 478 12.38 -29.68 23.66
CA SER A 478 13.37 -28.61 23.85
C SER A 478 12.74 -27.22 23.74
N MET A 479 13.22 -26.26 24.53
CA MET A 479 12.73 -24.88 24.50
C MET A 479 13.43 -24.09 23.39
N ALA A 480 12.66 -23.38 22.56
CA ALA A 480 13.20 -22.55 21.49
C ALA A 480 13.85 -21.25 22.03
N ILE A 481 14.93 -20.82 21.37
CA ILE A 481 15.65 -19.56 21.60
C ILE A 481 16.02 -18.93 20.26
N GLY A 482 16.12 -17.59 20.20
CA GLY A 482 16.35 -16.84 18.97
C GLY A 482 15.11 -16.76 18.08
N TRP A 483 15.32 -16.67 16.78
CA TRP A 483 14.24 -16.57 15.79
C TRP A 483 13.48 -17.89 15.63
N LEU A 484 12.15 -17.81 15.77
CA LEU A 484 11.21 -18.89 15.51
C LEU A 484 10.24 -18.44 14.42
N GLN A 485 10.11 -19.23 13.36
CA GLN A 485 8.98 -19.08 12.43
C GLN A 485 7.86 -20.04 12.85
N ASN A 486 6.65 -19.51 13.07
CA ASN A 486 5.48 -20.28 13.44
C ASN A 486 4.23 -19.66 12.77
N ASN A 487 3.40 -20.48 12.14
CA ASN A 487 2.17 -20.07 11.45
C ASN A 487 2.36 -18.83 10.53
N GLY A 488 3.40 -18.86 9.69
CA GLY A 488 3.75 -17.78 8.75
C GLY A 488 4.39 -16.53 9.38
N SER A 489 4.28 -16.35 10.70
CA SER A 489 4.87 -15.23 11.44
C SER A 489 6.24 -15.55 12.01
N TRP A 490 7.09 -14.53 12.15
CA TRP A 490 8.36 -14.63 12.89
C TRP A 490 8.20 -14.11 14.31
N TYR A 491 8.81 -14.80 15.25
CA TYR A 491 8.86 -14.48 16.68
C TYR A 491 10.31 -14.52 17.13
N TYR A 492 10.63 -13.81 18.21
CA TYR A 492 11.95 -13.84 18.83
C TYR A 492 11.85 -14.31 20.27
N LEU A 493 12.49 -15.43 20.59
CA LEU A 493 12.60 -15.95 21.95
C LEU A 493 13.94 -15.50 22.53
N ASN A 494 13.92 -14.84 23.68
CA ASN A 494 15.13 -14.40 24.35
C ASN A 494 16.01 -15.58 24.80
N ALA A 495 17.24 -15.31 25.25
CA ALA A 495 18.17 -16.36 25.70
C ALA A 495 17.66 -17.23 26.89
N ASN A 496 16.62 -16.77 27.59
CA ASN A 496 15.91 -17.51 28.63
C ASN A 496 14.65 -18.24 28.11
N GLY A 497 14.40 -18.25 26.80
CA GLY A 497 13.22 -18.82 26.13
C GLY A 497 11.97 -17.94 26.11
N ALA A 498 11.95 -16.82 26.83
CA ALA A 498 10.76 -15.96 26.90
C ALA A 498 10.60 -15.13 25.63
N MET A 499 9.39 -15.14 25.05
CA MET A 499 9.03 -14.38 23.86
C MET A 499 9.22 -12.87 24.07
N ALA A 500 9.89 -12.22 23.13
CA ALA A 500 10.08 -10.78 23.10
C ALA A 500 8.89 -10.05 22.46
N THR A 501 8.64 -8.83 22.93
CA THR A 501 7.70 -7.87 22.35
C THR A 501 8.37 -6.50 22.26
N GLY A 502 7.90 -5.63 21.37
CA GLY A 502 8.52 -4.33 21.11
C GLY A 502 9.84 -4.43 20.33
N TRP A 503 10.77 -3.52 20.61
CA TRP A 503 12.06 -3.44 19.90
C TRP A 503 13.04 -4.53 20.34
N VAL A 504 13.51 -5.34 19.39
CA VAL A 504 14.61 -6.31 19.57
C VAL A 504 15.76 -5.93 18.67
N LYS A 505 16.98 -5.96 19.19
CA LYS A 505 18.22 -5.90 18.39
C LYS A 505 18.79 -7.31 18.30
N ASP A 506 18.91 -7.82 17.08
CA ASP A 506 19.64 -9.06 16.79
C ASP A 506 20.84 -8.73 15.89
N GLY A 507 22.04 -9.09 16.35
CA GLY A 507 23.30 -8.57 15.81
C GLY A 507 23.31 -7.03 15.77
N ASP A 508 23.39 -6.48 14.56
CA ASP A 508 23.30 -5.03 14.29
C ASP A 508 21.96 -4.54 13.73
N THR A 509 21.00 -5.44 13.55
CA THR A 509 19.70 -5.13 12.98
C THR A 509 18.65 -4.98 14.07
N TRP A 510 17.82 -3.93 13.95
CA TRP A 510 16.64 -3.74 14.80
C TRP A 510 15.39 -4.30 14.13
N TYR A 511 14.54 -4.92 14.94
CA TYR A 511 13.26 -5.51 14.58
C TYR A 511 12.19 -5.06 15.56
N TYR A 512 10.93 -5.08 15.15
CA TYR A 512 9.80 -4.76 16.02
C TYR A 512 8.81 -5.92 16.08
N LEU A 513 8.61 -6.45 17.27
CA LEU A 513 7.66 -7.51 17.59
C LEU A 513 6.39 -6.87 18.18
N GLU A 514 5.22 -7.32 17.78
CA GLU A 514 3.93 -6.82 18.27
C GLU A 514 3.64 -7.31 19.69
N ALA A 515 2.51 -6.89 20.28
CA ALA A 515 2.10 -7.40 21.60
C ALA A 515 1.87 -8.92 21.61
N SER A 516 1.48 -9.49 20.45
CA SER A 516 1.39 -10.93 20.19
C SER A 516 2.75 -11.61 19.96
N GLY A 517 3.86 -10.86 19.95
CA GLY A 517 5.20 -11.35 19.64
C GLY A 517 5.51 -11.53 18.14
N ALA A 518 4.52 -11.37 17.26
CA ALA A 518 4.72 -11.47 15.81
C ALA A 518 5.55 -10.29 15.27
N MET A 519 6.49 -10.54 14.37
CA MET A 519 7.38 -9.54 13.79
C MET A 519 6.68 -8.70 12.72
N LYS A 520 6.77 -7.38 12.82
CA LYS A 520 6.36 -6.47 11.74
C LYS A 520 7.32 -6.55 10.55
N ALA A 521 6.76 -6.69 9.35
CA ALA A 521 7.47 -6.57 8.07
C ALA A 521 6.69 -5.70 7.07
N SER A 522 7.39 -5.15 6.07
CA SER A 522 6.88 -4.34 4.95
C SER A 522 5.86 -3.25 5.33
N GLN A 523 6.09 -2.51 6.43
CA GLN A 523 5.07 -1.59 6.94
C GLN A 523 5.59 -0.39 7.71
N TRP A 524 4.83 0.70 7.58
CA TRP A 524 4.87 1.84 8.49
C TRP A 524 4.12 1.53 9.79
N PHE A 525 4.68 1.93 10.93
CA PHE A 525 4.04 1.85 12.24
C PHE A 525 4.50 3.01 13.13
N LYS A 526 3.76 3.29 14.22
CA LYS A 526 4.01 4.41 15.12
C LYS A 526 4.35 3.89 16.53
N VAL A 527 5.42 4.39 17.13
CA VAL A 527 5.82 4.08 18.52
C VAL A 527 6.17 5.39 19.21
N SER A 528 5.57 5.67 20.37
CA SER A 528 5.82 6.90 21.16
C SER A 528 5.79 8.18 20.31
N ASP A 529 4.71 8.34 19.55
CA ASP A 529 4.47 9.42 18.57
C ASP A 529 5.44 9.56 17.38
N LYS A 530 6.43 8.68 17.25
CA LYS A 530 7.34 8.63 16.09
C LYS A 530 6.93 7.55 15.09
N TRP A 531 7.08 7.84 13.80
CA TRP A 531 6.85 6.87 12.72
C TRP A 531 8.14 6.11 12.40
N TYR A 532 8.01 4.82 12.14
CA TYR A 532 9.08 3.90 11.75
C TYR A 532 8.62 3.08 10.55
N TYR A 533 9.57 2.59 9.76
CA TYR A 533 9.31 1.60 8.71
C TYR A 533 10.19 0.36 8.93
N VAL A 534 9.64 -0.81 8.66
CA VAL A 534 10.38 -2.09 8.61
C VAL A 534 10.24 -2.70 7.23
N ASN A 535 11.37 -3.21 6.72
CA ASN A 535 11.49 -3.83 5.42
C ASN A 535 10.80 -5.21 5.36
N SER A 536 10.82 -5.87 4.20
CA SER A 536 10.19 -7.18 4.00
C SER A 536 10.78 -8.31 4.86
N ASN A 537 12.03 -8.18 5.28
CA ASN A 537 12.69 -9.07 6.25
C ASN A 537 12.52 -8.62 7.71
N GLY A 538 11.65 -7.64 7.99
CA GLY A 538 11.42 -7.08 9.32
C GLY A 538 12.51 -6.13 9.85
N ALA A 539 13.62 -5.95 9.11
CA ALA A 539 14.68 -5.03 9.50
C ALA A 539 14.20 -3.57 9.46
N MET A 540 14.44 -2.83 10.55
CA MET A 540 14.16 -1.40 10.65
C MET A 540 14.88 -0.62 9.55
N ALA A 541 14.14 0.16 8.77
CA ALA A 541 14.71 1.01 7.74
C ALA A 541 15.37 2.26 8.33
N THR A 542 16.47 2.66 7.71
CA THR A 542 17.20 3.91 7.99
C THR A 542 17.63 4.54 6.67
N GLY A 543 17.86 5.85 6.65
CA GLY A 543 18.19 6.58 5.43
C GLY A 543 16.99 6.83 4.52
N TRP A 544 17.24 6.95 3.21
CA TRP A 544 16.20 7.22 2.21
C TRP A 544 15.35 5.99 1.90
N LEU A 545 14.04 6.14 1.98
CA LEU A 545 13.04 5.12 1.62
C LEU A 545 12.13 5.67 0.53
N GLN A 546 11.94 4.92 -0.55
CA GLN A 546 10.89 5.18 -1.53
C GLN A 546 9.67 4.32 -1.20
N TYR A 547 8.50 4.95 -1.05
CA TYR A 547 7.24 4.28 -0.70
C TYR A 547 6.08 4.99 -1.41
N ASN A 548 5.23 4.24 -2.12
CA ASN A 548 4.09 4.73 -2.92
C ASN A 548 4.42 5.98 -3.76
N GLY A 549 5.53 5.92 -4.52
CA GLY A 549 6.00 7.00 -5.39
C GLY A 549 6.63 8.21 -4.68
N SER A 550 6.56 8.29 -3.35
CA SER A 550 7.13 9.37 -2.54
C SER A 550 8.44 8.95 -1.88
N TRP A 551 9.32 9.92 -1.62
CA TRP A 551 10.55 9.70 -0.84
C TRP A 551 10.37 10.14 0.61
N TYR A 552 10.91 9.35 1.53
CA TYR A 552 10.93 9.59 2.97
C TYR A 552 12.35 9.43 3.47
N TYR A 553 12.66 10.01 4.63
CA TYR A 553 13.94 9.79 5.30
C TYR A 553 13.71 9.27 6.72
N LEU A 554 14.34 8.16 7.05
CA LEU A 554 14.36 7.56 8.38
C LEU A 554 15.71 7.91 9.02
N ASN A 555 15.69 8.46 10.23
CA ASN A 555 16.90 8.79 10.98
C ASN A 555 17.70 7.53 11.35
N ALA A 556 18.91 7.69 11.88
CA ALA A 556 19.75 6.56 12.32
C ALA A 556 19.07 5.69 13.41
N ASN A 557 18.15 6.26 14.18
CA ASN A 557 17.34 5.55 15.17
C ASN A 557 16.02 4.99 14.59
N GLY A 558 15.85 5.01 13.27
CA GLY A 558 14.68 4.54 12.53
C GLY A 558 13.49 5.50 12.47
N ASP A 559 13.49 6.60 13.22
CA ASP A 559 12.36 7.52 13.25
C ASP A 559 12.30 8.43 12.03
N MET A 560 11.10 8.59 11.45
CA MET A 560 10.85 9.36 10.24
C MET A 560 11.12 10.86 10.46
N ALA A 561 11.99 11.42 9.63
CA ALA A 561 12.28 12.85 9.62
C ALA A 561 11.14 13.68 9.02
N THR A 562 10.97 14.89 9.55
CA THR A 562 10.10 15.94 9.00
C THR A 562 10.82 17.29 9.08
N GLY A 563 10.42 18.26 8.26
CA GLY A 563 11.09 19.55 8.16
C GLY A 563 12.41 19.51 7.37
N TRP A 564 13.34 20.39 7.71
CA TRP A 564 14.63 20.48 7.03
C TRP A 564 15.59 19.35 7.43
N LEU A 565 16.09 18.63 6.43
CA LEU A 565 17.11 17.59 6.56
C LEU A 565 18.38 18.01 5.80
N GLN A 566 19.54 17.88 6.42
CA GLN A 566 20.82 17.92 5.70
C GLN A 566 21.33 16.48 5.52
N ASN A 567 21.55 16.06 4.28
CA ASN A 567 22.09 14.74 3.95
C ASN A 567 23.12 14.87 2.84
N ASN A 568 24.32 14.28 3.03
CA ASN A 568 25.43 14.32 2.07
C ASN A 568 25.75 15.72 1.51
N GLY A 569 25.74 16.74 2.37
CA GLY A 569 26.01 18.14 2.01
C GLY A 569 24.86 18.89 1.33
N SER A 570 23.81 18.20 0.90
CA SER A 570 22.59 18.80 0.35
C SER A 570 21.53 19.01 1.43
N TRP A 571 20.72 20.06 1.29
CA TRP A 571 19.51 20.26 2.08
C TRP A 571 18.29 19.70 1.35
N TYR A 572 17.34 19.16 2.10
CA TYR A 572 16.07 18.62 1.65
C TYR A 572 14.97 19.10 2.59
N TYR A 573 13.73 19.19 2.10
CA TYR A 573 12.58 19.49 2.94
C TYR A 573 11.60 18.31 2.92
N LEU A 574 11.33 17.74 4.09
CA LEU A 574 10.33 16.70 4.29
C LEU A 574 9.06 17.38 4.83
N ASN A 575 7.92 17.13 4.20
CA ASN A 575 6.65 17.69 4.63
C ASN A 575 6.22 17.13 6.00
N ALA A 576 5.14 17.66 6.60
CA ALA A 576 4.64 17.21 7.90
C ALA A 576 4.20 15.73 7.92
N ASN A 577 3.92 15.14 6.75
CA ASN A 577 3.66 13.71 6.57
C ASN A 577 4.93 12.88 6.24
N GLY A 578 6.12 13.47 6.32
CA GLY A 578 7.41 12.85 6.00
C GLY A 578 7.79 12.80 4.52
N ALA A 579 6.86 13.08 3.60
CA ALA A 579 7.14 13.01 2.17
C ALA A 579 8.04 14.18 1.72
N MET A 580 9.11 13.88 1.00
CA MET A 580 10.05 14.84 0.46
C MET A 580 9.39 15.79 -0.54
N ALA A 581 9.58 17.09 -0.35
CA ALA A 581 9.09 18.14 -1.23
C ALA A 581 9.98 18.30 -2.48
N THR A 582 9.34 18.64 -3.60
CA THR A 582 9.96 19.06 -4.86
C THR A 582 9.23 20.31 -5.38
N GLY A 583 9.90 21.14 -6.17
CA GLY A 583 9.39 22.44 -6.60
C GLY A 583 9.42 23.49 -5.49
N TRP A 584 8.51 24.46 -5.57
CA TRP A 584 8.41 25.56 -4.61
C TRP A 584 7.79 25.13 -3.27
N ALA A 585 8.49 25.38 -2.17
CA ALA A 585 7.99 25.21 -0.81
C ALA A 585 8.04 26.52 -0.04
N LYS A 586 6.98 26.84 0.71
CA LYS A 586 6.94 28.01 1.60
C LYS A 586 7.11 27.55 3.05
N VAL A 587 8.22 27.92 3.67
CA VAL A 587 8.59 27.49 5.03
C VAL A 587 8.88 28.74 5.88
N ASN A 588 8.19 28.86 7.02
CA ASN A 588 8.33 29.99 7.96
C ASN A 588 8.25 31.39 7.29
N GLY A 589 7.40 31.53 6.27
CA GLY A 589 7.17 32.78 5.53
C GLY A 589 8.02 32.96 4.28
N SER A 590 9.20 32.35 4.20
CA SER A 590 10.10 32.40 3.04
C SER A 590 9.78 31.30 2.03
N TRP A 591 10.03 31.58 0.75
CA TRP A 591 9.99 30.57 -0.32
C TRP A 591 11.35 29.94 -0.55
N TYR A 592 11.35 28.67 -0.90
CA TYR A 592 12.52 27.85 -1.23
C TYR A 592 12.19 27.03 -2.48
N TYR A 593 13.20 26.68 -3.28
CA TYR A 593 13.03 25.78 -4.42
C TYR A 593 13.78 24.47 -4.16
N LEU A 594 13.07 23.35 -4.22
CA LEU A 594 13.62 22.01 -4.14
C LEU A 594 13.66 21.44 -5.56
N ASN A 595 14.82 20.98 -6.02
CA ASN A 595 14.99 20.37 -7.33
C ASN A 595 14.18 19.07 -7.46
N ALA A 596 14.09 18.50 -8.66
CA ALA A 596 13.37 17.24 -8.89
C ALA A 596 13.90 16.04 -8.07
N ASN A 597 15.17 16.09 -7.65
CA ASN A 597 15.79 15.12 -6.72
C ASN A 597 15.67 15.51 -5.23
N GLY A 598 14.82 16.50 -4.91
CA GLY A 598 14.60 17.03 -3.55
C GLY A 598 15.67 17.98 -3.01
N SER A 599 16.82 18.12 -3.66
CA SER A 599 17.90 18.99 -3.18
C SER A 599 17.50 20.47 -3.27
N MET A 600 17.71 21.23 -2.20
CA MET A 600 17.45 22.66 -2.14
C MET A 600 18.39 23.44 -3.06
N ALA A 601 17.82 24.25 -3.96
CA ALA A 601 18.58 25.11 -4.85
C ALA A 601 19.08 26.38 -4.12
N THR A 602 20.22 26.89 -4.59
CA THR A 602 20.77 28.20 -4.21
C THR A 602 21.25 28.92 -5.48
N GLY A 603 21.31 30.24 -5.45
CA GLY A 603 21.64 31.05 -6.62
C GLY A 603 20.47 31.18 -7.61
N TRP A 604 20.78 31.23 -8.91
CA TRP A 604 19.78 31.43 -9.96
C TRP A 604 18.98 30.15 -10.25
N VAL A 605 17.65 30.25 -10.22
CA VAL A 605 16.71 29.21 -10.67
C VAL A 605 15.82 29.77 -11.77
N LYS A 606 15.64 29.01 -12.86
CA LYS A 606 14.62 29.30 -13.88
C LYS A 606 13.46 28.33 -13.70
N ASP A 607 12.27 28.88 -13.50
CA ASP A 607 11.03 28.10 -13.45
C ASP A 607 10.06 28.64 -14.52
N GLY A 608 9.70 27.76 -15.46
CA GLY A 608 9.09 28.16 -16.74
C GLY A 608 9.96 29.16 -17.51
N ASP A 609 9.41 30.36 -17.76
CA ASP A 609 10.11 31.47 -18.40
C ASP A 609 10.64 32.54 -17.42
N THR A 610 10.41 32.35 -16.13
CA THR A 610 10.77 33.31 -15.09
C THR A 610 12.05 32.90 -14.38
N TRP A 611 12.94 33.87 -14.15
CA TRP A 611 14.13 33.70 -13.30
C TRP A 611 13.86 34.18 -11.88
N TYR A 612 14.43 33.46 -10.92
CA TYR A 612 14.38 33.73 -9.48
C TYR A 612 15.79 33.61 -8.89
N TYR A 613 16.01 34.24 -7.73
CA TYR A 613 17.27 34.13 -7.02
C TYR A 613 17.06 33.65 -5.58
N LEU A 614 17.70 32.54 -5.24
CA LEU A 614 17.72 31.93 -3.92
C LEU A 614 19.05 32.29 -3.24
N GLU A 615 19.00 32.71 -1.99
CA GLU A 615 20.18 33.05 -1.20
C GLU A 615 20.99 31.79 -0.82
N ALA A 616 22.15 31.96 -0.18
CA ALA A 616 22.95 30.83 0.31
C ALA A 616 22.20 29.97 1.37
N SER A 617 21.19 30.55 2.03
CA SER A 617 20.23 29.88 2.91
C SER A 617 19.12 29.14 2.16
N GLY A 618 19.06 29.23 0.83
CA GLY A 618 17.97 28.74 -0.02
C GLY A 618 16.72 29.64 -0.04
N ALA A 619 16.66 30.70 0.76
CA ALA A 619 15.51 31.60 0.80
C ALA A 619 15.44 32.47 -0.47
N MET A 620 14.26 32.56 -1.08
CA MET A 620 14.03 33.36 -2.28
C MET A 620 14.03 34.86 -1.96
N LYS A 621 14.82 35.63 -2.71
CA LYS A 621 14.73 37.10 -2.67
C LYS A 621 13.43 37.58 -3.29
N ALA A 622 12.82 38.60 -2.68
CA ALA A 622 11.66 39.30 -3.20
C ALA A 622 11.73 40.80 -2.85
N SER A 623 11.07 41.63 -3.67
CA SER A 623 10.94 43.10 -3.53
C SER A 623 12.25 43.83 -3.22
N GLN A 624 13.34 43.49 -3.90
CA GLN A 624 14.66 44.05 -3.57
C GLN A 624 15.64 44.09 -4.74
N TRP A 625 16.54 45.07 -4.68
CA TRP A 625 17.79 45.09 -5.42
C TRP A 625 18.86 44.23 -4.71
N PHE A 626 19.64 43.48 -5.47
CA PHE A 626 20.77 42.69 -4.95
C PHE A 626 21.90 42.59 -5.98
N LYS A 627 23.11 42.27 -5.51
CA LYS A 627 24.32 42.19 -6.33
C LYS A 627 24.79 40.74 -6.47
N VAL A 628 25.12 40.32 -7.69
CA VAL A 628 25.75 39.02 -8.00
C VAL A 628 26.89 39.27 -8.98
N SER A 629 28.10 38.81 -8.64
CA SER A 629 29.31 38.98 -9.49
C SER A 629 29.47 40.39 -10.06
N ASP A 630 29.43 41.38 -9.15
CA ASP A 630 29.48 42.82 -9.41
C ASP A 630 28.36 43.46 -10.24
N LYS A 631 27.35 42.69 -10.68
CA LYS A 631 26.17 43.19 -11.39
C LYS A 631 24.97 43.31 -10.44
N TRP A 632 24.14 44.32 -10.65
CA TRP A 632 22.91 44.55 -9.89
C TRP A 632 21.69 44.02 -10.63
N TYR A 633 20.79 43.39 -9.87
CA TYR A 633 19.55 42.77 -10.32
C TYR A 633 18.40 43.16 -9.39
N TYR A 634 17.18 43.19 -9.90
CA TYR A 634 15.97 43.41 -9.11
C TYR A 634 14.97 42.26 -9.26
N VAL A 635 14.42 41.80 -8.15
CA VAL A 635 13.30 40.85 -8.12
C VAL A 635 12.06 41.50 -7.49
N ASN A 636 10.91 41.28 -8.10
CA ASN A 636 9.64 41.84 -7.65
C ASN A 636 9.07 41.11 -6.40
N GLY A 637 7.88 41.47 -5.94
CA GLY A 637 7.25 40.87 -4.76
C GLY A 637 6.86 39.40 -4.87
N LEU A 638 6.91 38.82 -6.08
CA LEU A 638 6.76 37.38 -6.33
C LEU A 638 8.12 36.67 -6.52
N GLY A 639 9.24 37.40 -6.34
CA GLY A 639 10.61 36.90 -6.56
C GLY A 639 11.05 36.83 -8.02
N ALA A 640 10.19 37.24 -8.96
CA ALA A 640 10.49 37.21 -10.38
C ALA A 640 11.47 38.33 -10.78
N LEU A 641 12.52 37.95 -11.52
CA LEU A 641 13.53 38.87 -12.06
C LEU A 641 12.90 39.88 -13.03
N ALA A 642 13.16 41.16 -12.79
CA ALA A 642 12.81 42.22 -13.74
C ALA A 642 13.76 42.20 -14.95
N VAL A 643 13.22 42.13 -16.16
CA VAL A 643 13.98 42.16 -17.43
C VAL A 643 13.36 43.15 -18.40
N ASN A 644 14.18 43.80 -19.24
CA ASN A 644 13.77 44.77 -20.27
C ASN A 644 12.80 45.87 -19.76
N THR A 645 13.03 46.39 -18.56
CA THR A 645 12.11 47.30 -17.88
C THR A 645 12.85 48.39 -17.08
N THR A 646 12.11 49.25 -16.39
CA THR A 646 12.66 50.27 -15.48
C THR A 646 12.10 50.05 -14.08
N VAL A 647 12.98 50.02 -13.08
CA VAL A 647 12.64 49.85 -11.66
C VAL A 647 13.30 51.00 -10.89
N ASP A 648 12.53 51.72 -10.07
CA ASP A 648 13.00 52.87 -9.27
C ASP A 648 13.76 53.94 -10.06
N GLY A 649 13.50 54.06 -11.37
CA GLY A 649 14.19 54.96 -12.30
C GLY A 649 15.42 54.37 -13.00
N TYR A 650 15.89 53.19 -12.60
CA TYR A 650 17.02 52.47 -13.19
C TYR A 650 16.55 51.47 -14.25
N LYS A 651 17.25 51.39 -15.39
CA LYS A 651 16.91 50.45 -16.47
C LYS A 651 17.58 49.10 -16.24
N VAL A 652 16.86 48.02 -16.50
CA VAL A 652 17.41 46.66 -16.53
C VAL A 652 17.30 46.05 -17.93
N ASN A 653 18.37 45.38 -18.37
CA ASN A 653 18.46 44.81 -19.71
C ASN A 653 17.73 43.45 -19.83
N ALA A 654 17.91 42.74 -20.95
CA ALA A 654 17.27 41.44 -21.18
C ALA A 654 17.72 40.32 -20.23
N ASN A 655 18.90 40.47 -19.60
CA ASN A 655 19.43 39.57 -18.58
C ASN A 655 19.04 40.02 -17.15
N GLY A 656 18.26 41.10 -17.01
CA GLY A 656 17.88 41.71 -15.74
C GLY A 656 18.98 42.50 -15.04
N GLU A 657 20.08 42.78 -15.74
CA GLU A 657 21.22 43.54 -15.23
C GLU A 657 20.92 45.04 -15.32
N TRP A 658 21.19 45.79 -14.26
CA TRP A 658 21.18 47.26 -14.29
C TRP A 658 22.22 47.79 -15.30
N VAL A 659 21.78 48.74 -16.15
CA VAL A 659 22.56 49.44 -17.19
C VAL A 659 22.47 50.96 -17.08
#